data_AF-A0A440N4L2-F1
#
_entry.id   AF-A0A440N4L2-F1
#
_cell.length_a   1.000
_cell.length_b   1.000
_cell.length_c   1.000
_cell.angle_alpha   90.00
_cell.angle_beta   90.00
_cell.angle_gamma   90.00
#
_symmetry.space_group_name_H-M   'P 1'
#
loop_
_entity.id
_entity.type
_entity.pdbx_description
1 polymer ?
#
loop_
_entity_poly.entity_id
_entity_poly.type
_entity_poly.pdbx_seq_one_letter_code
_entity_poly.pdbx_strand_id
1 'polypeptide(L)'
;MATINGNLVLDEQIGVQAPPDDDTDNDVLLDQDLSDALTALGVVGVSSPTDPATGFPQVAVNDALLDTTGVTDLALSIPDGDPTSGLFTVDGVEIFLYNEGGIIYGREADADGNADPNGDLAFAVVLDESDLSSAQIYLIQYEPLGHLNAGAIDDGDTLSFAQGKITLDVTTTELVTTFQTLDFASIPSGSPQETLTVATTDPTDNHSAKFDGIIFPTGVVDDPTTILKNSGTNDDLNPDAIGFGVKGGQASQMNQNEGFFVQDAAWTSGSPDENEIGGIRFDIQAIGGVKKVNIEWWAIDNGQIVATDTDTVNLPSGSAVFENYTIETADSVDQIYVRFTYDTKASTSGVRVENLEVAFPSSSEVTVVNHEDLGTHLVFEDAGPTFTGINGDVDTPFQVGLAAGQTDTGTFDLTPGADGSHVTITTYTDLGGTDITENLSDDGTTLTYHDELTGQNLYRLTVTDAGYTFNVLFTPQGEQSNLDFNAVKSGGPQEILTVPTVDHTGSIVFDGLIFNATPDADAEKGDFTAFNTAPLGGQTVAADDLNPDAVGFGVKSGQASQINNNEGFTFHTADGSDINNLTFAVAGIGNINTISVESWLYDDFGNLIDHNIDTVTGLRSGNQTVTINDDPGGQAFDTAYVQFHIDGANSGVRILDFSTSIEGPVPDQQFDFTLENTDLDGDAATQTLSILASQDFIV
;
A
#
# COMPACT_ATOMS: atom_id res chain seq x y z
N MET A 1 19.96 6.00 31.95
CA MET A 1 18.96 6.81 31.22
C MET A 1 18.00 5.84 30.58
N ALA A 2 16.68 6.03 30.78
CA ALA A 2 15.73 5.29 29.97
C ALA A 2 15.95 5.69 28.52
N THR A 3 16.13 4.69 27.67
CA THR A 3 16.33 4.90 26.23
C THR A 3 15.16 4.25 25.53
N ILE A 4 14.61 4.91 24.51
CA ILE A 4 13.55 4.34 23.67
C ILE A 4 14.22 3.36 22.70
N ASN A 5 13.83 2.08 22.75
CA ASN A 5 14.52 0.97 22.07
C ASN A 5 13.67 0.31 20.97
N GLY A 6 13.08 1.10 20.08
CA GLY A 6 12.27 0.61 18.98
C GLY A 6 11.20 1.62 18.58
N ASN A 7 10.26 1.17 17.76
CA ASN A 7 9.10 1.96 17.36
C ASN A 7 7.81 1.33 17.93
N LEU A 8 6.74 2.11 17.88
CA LEU A 8 5.35 1.66 17.90
C LEU A 8 4.82 1.95 16.50
N VAL A 9 4.53 0.88 15.77
CA VAL A 9 4.11 0.94 14.38
C VAL A 9 2.68 0.39 14.32
N LEU A 10 1.77 1.23 13.82
CA LEU A 10 0.40 0.86 13.46
C LEU A 10 0.31 0.76 11.95
N ASP A 11 -0.15 -0.38 11.43
CA ASP A 11 -0.52 -0.55 10.03
C ASP A 11 -2.03 -0.34 9.89
N GLU A 12 -2.47 0.57 9.03
CA GLU A 12 -3.89 0.91 8.81
C GLU A 12 -4.71 -0.23 8.17
N GLN A 13 -4.20 -1.47 8.16
CA GLN A 13 -4.90 -2.62 7.61
C GLN A 13 -5.99 -3.12 8.57
N ILE A 14 -7.15 -3.49 8.00
CA ILE A 14 -8.24 -4.05 8.81
C ILE A 14 -7.82 -5.39 9.44
N GLY A 15 -7.64 -5.36 10.75
CA GLY A 15 -7.32 -6.53 11.58
C GLY A 15 -5.81 -6.74 11.74
N VAL A 16 -5.42 -7.52 12.75
CA VAL A 16 -4.00 -7.77 13.06
C VAL A 16 -3.36 -8.64 11.99
N GLN A 17 -2.26 -8.17 11.41
CA GLN A 17 -1.46 -8.93 10.47
C GLN A 17 -0.84 -10.17 11.13
N ALA A 18 -0.81 -11.30 10.40
CA ALA A 18 -0.16 -12.51 10.86
C ALA A 18 1.18 -12.69 10.12
N PRO A 19 2.27 -13.12 10.79
CA PRO A 19 3.54 -13.38 10.12
C PRO A 19 3.35 -14.33 8.91
N PRO A 20 3.92 -14.02 7.72
CA PRO A 20 5.22 -13.40 7.55
C PRO A 20 5.23 -12.06 6.78
N ASP A 21 4.06 -11.44 6.55
CA ASP A 21 3.93 -10.38 5.52
C ASP A 21 4.44 -9.00 5.95
N ASP A 22 4.49 -8.70 7.24
CA ASP A 22 5.42 -7.72 7.78
C ASP A 22 5.70 -8.06 9.26
N ASP A 23 6.97 -8.02 9.67
CA ASP A 23 7.43 -8.30 11.05
C ASP A 23 7.98 -7.00 11.67
N THR A 24 7.52 -5.85 11.16
CA THR A 24 7.91 -4.54 11.67
C THR A 24 6.78 -3.78 12.35
N ASP A 25 5.51 -4.09 12.04
CA ASP A 25 4.36 -3.60 12.80
C ASP A 25 4.33 -4.11 14.27
N ASN A 26 3.62 -3.39 15.15
CA ASN A 26 3.43 -3.78 16.55
C ASN A 26 1.95 -3.85 16.93
N ASP A 27 1.13 -4.17 15.95
CA ASP A 27 -0.32 -4.25 16.05
C ASP A 27 -0.76 -5.34 17.02
N VAL A 28 -1.68 -4.98 17.89
CA VAL A 28 -2.34 -5.90 18.79
C VAL A 28 -3.85 -5.81 18.65
N LEU A 29 -4.49 -6.96 18.81
CA LEU A 29 -5.94 -7.04 18.78
C LEU A 29 -6.49 -6.29 20.00
N LEU A 30 -7.24 -5.21 19.77
CA LEU A 30 -8.06 -4.60 20.82
C LEU A 30 -9.26 -5.51 21.11
N ASP A 31 -9.04 -6.48 21.98
CA ASP A 31 -10.08 -7.32 22.53
C ASP A 31 -10.77 -6.65 23.75
N GLN A 32 -11.72 -7.36 24.35
CA GLN A 32 -12.46 -6.81 25.50
C GLN A 32 -11.56 -6.60 26.72
N ASP A 33 -10.55 -7.43 26.93
CA ASP A 33 -9.68 -7.34 28.11
C ASP A 33 -8.75 -6.12 27.99
N LEU A 34 -8.18 -5.88 26.80
CA LEU A 34 -7.37 -4.69 26.52
C LEU A 34 -8.22 -3.40 26.53
N SER A 35 -9.42 -3.44 25.95
CA SER A 35 -10.39 -2.33 25.98
C SER A 35 -10.74 -1.92 27.42
N ASP A 36 -11.00 -2.89 28.30
CA ASP A 36 -11.27 -2.64 29.71
C ASP A 36 -10.05 -2.06 30.44
N ALA A 37 -8.84 -2.52 30.12
CA ALA A 37 -7.58 -2.02 30.69
C ALA A 37 -7.30 -0.56 30.29
N LEU A 38 -7.38 -0.23 29.00
CA LEU A 38 -7.20 1.14 28.51
C LEU A 38 -8.28 2.08 29.06
N THR A 39 -9.53 1.62 29.14
CA THR A 39 -10.60 2.40 29.78
C THR A 39 -10.31 2.67 31.26
N ALA A 40 -9.70 1.73 31.98
CA ALA A 40 -9.30 1.92 33.37
C ALA A 40 -8.17 2.94 33.55
N LEU A 41 -7.30 3.09 32.54
CA LEU A 41 -6.29 4.16 32.47
C LEU A 41 -6.90 5.54 32.13
N GLY A 42 -8.18 5.58 31.76
CA GLY A 42 -8.90 6.82 31.44
C GLY A 42 -8.99 7.11 29.95
N VAL A 43 -8.60 6.17 29.09
CA VAL A 43 -8.65 6.35 27.63
C VAL A 43 -10.10 6.44 27.15
N VAL A 44 -10.43 7.51 26.44
CA VAL A 44 -11.71 7.72 25.76
C VAL A 44 -11.68 7.10 24.36
N GLY A 45 -12.82 6.60 23.87
CA GLY A 45 -12.95 6.09 22.49
C GLY A 45 -12.68 4.59 22.33
N VAL A 46 -12.26 3.89 23.38
CA VAL A 46 -11.88 2.46 23.36
C VAL A 46 -12.82 1.56 24.18
N SER A 47 -14.10 1.94 24.33
CA SER A 47 -15.05 1.22 25.21
C SER A 47 -15.58 -0.12 24.65
N SER A 48 -15.11 -0.53 23.49
CA SER A 48 -15.46 -1.79 22.83
C SER A 48 -14.26 -2.30 22.02
N PRO A 49 -14.24 -3.61 21.68
CA PRO A 49 -13.27 -4.16 20.73
C PRO A 49 -13.32 -3.45 19.38
N THR A 50 -12.25 -3.59 18.59
CA THR A 50 -12.15 -3.11 17.20
C THR A 50 -13.39 -3.51 16.39
N ASP A 51 -13.96 -2.56 15.64
CA ASP A 51 -15.06 -2.85 14.72
C ASP A 51 -14.51 -3.62 13.50
N PRO A 52 -14.99 -4.84 13.22
CA PRO A 52 -14.48 -5.63 12.09
C PRO A 52 -14.88 -5.06 10.72
N ALA A 53 -15.80 -4.09 10.66
CA ALA A 53 -16.19 -3.43 9.41
C ALA A 53 -15.30 -2.23 9.07
N THR A 54 -14.78 -1.52 10.08
CA THR A 54 -13.95 -0.32 9.87
C THR A 54 -12.49 -0.51 10.25
N GLY A 55 -12.15 -1.57 10.99
CA GLY A 55 -10.78 -1.80 11.48
C GLY A 55 -10.39 -0.97 12.69
N PHE A 56 -11.23 -0.04 13.18
CA PHE A 56 -10.90 0.88 14.26
C PHE A 56 -11.70 0.65 15.56
N PRO A 57 -11.13 1.01 16.74
CA PRO A 57 -9.77 1.50 16.93
C PRO A 57 -8.71 0.41 16.74
N GLN A 58 -7.53 0.79 16.25
CA GLN A 58 -6.33 -0.05 16.20
C GLN A 58 -5.39 0.32 17.34
N VAL A 59 -4.58 -0.64 17.82
CA VAL A 59 -3.67 -0.43 18.95
C VAL A 59 -2.33 -1.08 18.67
N ALA A 60 -1.24 -0.34 18.91
CA ALA A 60 0.13 -0.87 18.92
C ALA A 60 0.75 -0.78 20.32
N VAL A 61 1.53 -1.80 20.68
CA VAL A 61 2.31 -1.84 21.92
C VAL A 61 3.62 -2.61 21.71
N ASN A 62 4.70 -2.11 22.29
CA ASN A 62 6.02 -2.73 22.22
C ASN A 62 6.61 -2.89 23.63
N ASP A 63 6.64 -4.14 24.11
CA ASP A 63 7.13 -4.49 25.45
C ASP A 63 8.61 -4.13 25.69
N ALA A 64 9.39 -3.98 24.63
CA ALA A 64 10.82 -3.65 24.71
C ALA A 64 11.10 -2.15 24.50
N LEU A 65 10.07 -1.33 24.31
CA LEU A 65 10.21 0.09 23.96
C LEU A 65 10.95 0.88 25.06
N LEU A 66 10.67 0.61 26.33
CA LEU A 66 11.20 1.38 27.47
C LEU A 66 12.23 0.58 28.27
N ASP A 67 13.40 1.16 28.50
CA ASP A 67 14.32 0.72 29.56
C ASP A 67 14.07 1.54 30.85
N THR A 68 13.39 0.97 31.84
CA THR A 68 13.05 1.68 33.07
C THR A 68 14.09 1.54 34.20
N THR A 69 15.31 1.08 33.88
CA THR A 69 16.37 0.89 34.86
C THR A 69 16.78 2.23 35.51
N GLY A 70 16.60 2.33 36.83
CA GLY A 70 16.95 3.52 37.62
C GLY A 70 15.95 4.68 37.49
N VAL A 71 14.83 4.46 36.79
CA VAL A 71 13.75 5.45 36.65
C VAL A 71 12.90 5.48 37.91
N THR A 72 12.48 6.68 38.28
CA THR A 72 11.63 6.95 39.46
C THR A 72 10.28 7.55 39.11
N ASP A 73 10.13 8.11 37.90
CA ASP A 73 8.88 8.66 37.37
C ASP A 73 8.95 8.73 35.84
N LEU A 74 7.82 8.57 35.16
CA LEU A 74 7.68 8.74 33.71
C LEU A 74 6.49 9.67 33.43
N ALA A 75 6.59 10.53 32.43
CA ALA A 75 5.45 11.34 32.01
C ALA A 75 5.49 11.63 30.51
N LEU A 76 4.31 11.80 29.91
CA LEU A 76 4.17 12.30 28.54
C LEU A 76 3.95 13.81 28.56
N SER A 77 4.67 14.52 27.70
CA SER A 77 4.56 15.96 27.57
C SER A 77 4.52 16.40 26.10
N ILE A 78 3.94 17.57 25.87
CA ILE A 78 3.86 18.25 24.56
C ILE A 78 4.19 19.74 24.72
N PRO A 79 4.63 20.43 23.66
CA PRO A 79 4.81 21.88 23.69
C PRO A 79 3.54 22.64 24.06
N ASP A 80 3.70 23.77 24.76
CA ASP A 80 2.59 24.68 25.04
C ASP A 80 1.96 25.26 23.75
N GLY A 81 0.64 25.49 23.77
CA GLY A 81 -0.05 26.30 22.76
C GLY A 81 -0.68 25.53 21.59
N ASP A 82 -1.32 24.40 21.90
CA ASP A 82 -2.09 23.55 20.97
C ASP A 82 -1.30 23.26 19.68
N PRO A 83 -0.16 22.53 19.77
CA PRO A 83 0.67 22.28 18.61
C PRO A 83 -0.03 21.33 17.63
N THR A 84 0.12 21.61 16.33
CA THR A 84 -0.29 20.67 15.28
C THR A 84 0.47 19.35 15.43
N SER A 85 -0.10 18.20 15.11
CA SER A 85 0.64 16.94 15.05
C SER A 85 1.54 16.92 13.81
N GLY A 86 1.05 17.48 12.70
CA GLY A 86 1.64 17.34 11.37
C GLY A 86 0.95 16.28 10.50
N LEU A 87 -0.01 15.55 11.08
CA LEU A 87 -0.89 14.61 10.39
C LEU A 87 -2.19 15.27 9.97
N PHE A 88 -2.82 14.62 8.99
CA PHE A 88 -4.13 14.95 8.50
C PHE A 88 -4.98 13.68 8.48
N THR A 89 -6.29 13.81 8.57
CA THR A 89 -7.20 12.72 8.18
C THR A 89 -7.15 12.53 6.66
N VAL A 90 -7.68 11.42 6.15
CA VAL A 90 -7.78 11.16 4.70
C VAL A 90 -8.53 12.27 3.95
N ASP A 91 -9.51 12.90 4.60
CA ASP A 91 -10.25 14.04 4.05
C ASP A 91 -9.47 15.38 4.08
N GLY A 92 -8.23 15.36 4.58
CA GLY A 92 -7.32 16.51 4.65
C GLY A 92 -7.57 17.43 5.85
N VAL A 93 -8.20 16.94 6.94
CA VAL A 93 -8.41 17.71 8.17
C VAL A 93 -7.15 17.66 9.03
N GLU A 94 -6.60 18.83 9.42
CA GLU A 94 -5.39 18.89 10.24
C GLU A 94 -5.65 18.40 11.66
N ILE A 95 -4.68 17.68 12.25
CA ILE A 95 -4.79 17.13 13.61
C ILE A 95 -3.92 17.95 14.59
N PHE A 96 -4.47 18.22 15.77
CA PHE A 96 -3.83 18.98 16.87
C PHE A 96 -3.63 18.11 18.12
N LEU A 97 -2.56 18.37 18.88
CA LEU A 97 -2.20 17.61 20.07
C LEU A 97 -2.74 18.24 21.37
N TYR A 98 -3.28 17.39 22.24
CA TYR A 98 -3.78 17.78 23.56
C TYR A 98 -3.30 16.81 24.64
N ASN A 99 -2.83 17.33 25.78
CA ASN A 99 -2.54 16.52 26.96
C ASN A 99 -3.74 16.56 27.92
N GLU A 100 -4.50 15.47 27.98
CA GLU A 100 -5.71 15.33 28.77
C GLU A 100 -5.50 14.27 29.86
N GLY A 101 -5.04 14.72 31.04
CA GLY A 101 -4.88 13.82 32.19
C GLY A 101 -3.70 12.85 32.06
N GLY A 102 -2.64 13.22 31.31
CA GLY A 102 -1.46 12.37 31.08
C GLY A 102 -1.54 11.55 29.79
N ILE A 103 -2.67 11.58 29.09
CA ILE A 103 -2.86 10.97 27.78
C ILE A 103 -2.72 12.06 26.71
N ILE A 104 -1.95 11.77 25.66
CA ILE A 104 -1.84 12.67 24.52
C ILE A 104 -2.87 12.27 23.47
N TYR A 105 -3.78 13.16 23.11
CA TYR A 105 -4.77 12.96 22.05
C TYR A 105 -4.42 13.79 20.83
N GLY A 106 -4.49 13.17 19.65
CA GLY A 106 -4.62 13.86 18.38
C GLY A 106 -6.09 14.06 18.06
N ARG A 107 -6.53 15.33 17.95
CA ARG A 107 -7.91 15.67 17.60
C ARG A 107 -7.97 16.49 16.32
N GLU A 108 -9.00 16.26 15.53
CA GLU A 108 -9.29 17.02 14.32
C GLU A 108 -9.49 18.53 14.58
N ALA A 109 -9.09 19.34 13.62
CA ALA A 109 -9.38 20.77 13.59
C ALA A 109 -10.88 21.04 13.43
N ASP A 110 -11.33 22.25 13.82
CA ASP A 110 -12.66 22.72 13.46
C ASP A 110 -12.82 22.93 11.95
N ALA A 111 -14.05 23.17 11.50
CA ALA A 111 -14.37 23.39 10.09
C ALA A 111 -13.65 24.60 9.45
N ASP A 112 -13.07 25.50 10.25
CA ASP A 112 -12.28 26.64 9.78
C ASP A 112 -10.76 26.34 9.79
N GLY A 113 -10.35 25.12 10.17
CA GLY A 113 -8.96 24.66 10.25
C GLY A 113 -8.22 25.11 11.51
N ASN A 114 -8.93 25.42 12.60
CA ASN A 114 -8.31 25.82 13.87
C ASN A 114 -8.33 24.67 14.90
N ALA A 115 -7.41 24.73 15.86
CA ALA A 115 -7.35 23.79 16.98
C ALA A 115 -8.69 23.69 17.73
N ASP A 116 -9.29 22.49 17.77
CA ASP A 116 -10.49 22.19 18.56
C ASP A 116 -10.22 21.11 19.63
N PRO A 117 -10.24 21.44 20.95
CA PRO A 117 -10.07 20.46 22.02
C PRO A 117 -11.26 19.49 22.16
N ASN A 118 -12.35 19.69 21.44
CA ASN A 118 -13.47 18.75 21.36
C ASN A 118 -13.62 18.16 19.95
N GLY A 119 -12.62 18.35 19.09
CA GLY A 119 -12.55 17.69 17.80
C GLY A 119 -12.62 16.17 17.96
N ASP A 120 -13.07 15.51 16.90
CA ASP A 120 -13.12 14.06 16.83
C ASP A 120 -11.71 13.48 16.98
N LEU A 121 -11.63 12.26 17.51
CA LEU A 121 -10.37 11.61 17.89
C LEU A 121 -9.76 10.95 16.65
N ALA A 122 -8.53 11.31 16.32
CA ALA A 122 -7.76 10.65 15.27
C ALA A 122 -6.82 9.59 15.85
N PHE A 123 -6.07 9.93 16.91
CA PHE A 123 -5.18 9.00 17.62
C PHE A 123 -4.99 9.36 19.10
N ALA A 124 -4.40 8.45 19.88
CA ALA A 124 -3.97 8.67 21.26
C ALA A 124 -2.64 7.98 21.58
N VAL A 125 -1.87 8.58 22.49
CA VAL A 125 -0.66 8.01 23.09
C VAL A 125 -0.85 7.93 24.59
N VAL A 126 -0.72 6.72 25.13
CA VAL A 126 -1.04 6.41 26.52
C VAL A 126 0.16 5.77 27.19
N LEU A 127 0.54 6.27 28.37
CA LEU A 127 1.54 5.66 29.23
C LEU A 127 0.83 4.88 30.34
N ASP A 128 1.01 3.56 30.39
CA ASP A 128 0.70 2.76 31.58
C ASP A 128 1.93 2.69 32.47
N GLU A 129 1.92 3.48 33.54
CA GLU A 129 2.94 3.49 34.59
C GLU A 129 2.44 2.88 35.92
N SER A 130 1.38 2.06 35.86
CA SER A 130 0.82 1.39 37.06
C SER A 130 1.89 0.56 37.80
N ASP A 131 2.88 0.05 37.07
CA ASP A 131 4.13 -0.51 37.56
C ASP A 131 5.29 -0.03 36.67
N LEU A 132 6.15 0.84 37.21
CA LEU A 132 7.31 1.38 36.49
C LEU A 132 8.27 0.30 35.95
N SER A 133 8.32 -0.90 36.57
CA SER A 133 9.18 -1.97 36.10
C SER A 133 8.66 -2.68 34.84
N SER A 134 7.41 -2.45 34.48
CA SER A 134 6.75 -2.97 33.29
C SER A 134 5.93 -1.88 32.58
N ALA A 135 6.40 -0.62 32.64
CA ALA A 135 5.69 0.48 32.02
C ALA A 135 5.59 0.27 30.50
N GLN A 136 4.42 0.56 29.94
CA GLN A 136 4.14 0.38 28.51
C GLN A 136 3.59 1.67 27.92
N ILE A 137 3.89 1.90 26.64
CA ILE A 137 3.27 2.94 25.85
C ILE A 137 2.37 2.27 24.82
N TYR A 138 1.14 2.74 24.74
CA TYR A 138 0.17 2.34 23.74
C TYR A 138 -0.02 3.48 22.73
N LEU A 139 0.07 3.16 21.45
CA LEU A 139 -0.39 4.01 20.37
C LEU A 139 -1.76 3.49 19.91
N ILE A 140 -2.74 4.37 19.79
CA ILE A 140 -4.11 4.02 19.46
C ILE A 140 -4.56 4.91 18.31
N GLN A 141 -5.17 4.32 17.29
CA GLN A 141 -5.74 5.04 16.16
C GLN A 141 -7.23 4.79 16.06
N TYR A 142 -8.01 5.82 15.75
CA TYR A 142 -9.47 5.80 15.76
C TYR A 142 -10.12 5.94 14.38
N GLU A 143 -9.36 6.42 13.39
CA GLU A 143 -9.80 6.66 12.03
C GLU A 143 -8.57 6.61 11.09
N PRO A 144 -8.76 6.44 9.77
CA PRO A 144 -7.64 6.40 8.84
C PRO A 144 -7.01 7.79 8.69
N LEU A 145 -5.69 7.84 8.55
CA LEU A 145 -4.92 9.06 8.39
C LEU A 145 -4.55 9.24 6.91
N GLY A 146 -4.36 10.47 6.48
CA GLY A 146 -3.94 10.75 5.12
C GLY A 146 -2.42 10.75 5.01
N HIS A 147 -1.89 10.02 4.02
CA HIS A 147 -0.45 9.88 3.84
C HIS A 147 0.13 10.87 2.82
N LEU A 148 1.35 11.38 3.07
CA LEU A 148 1.92 12.47 2.26
C LEU A 148 2.41 12.03 0.86
N ASN A 149 2.69 10.75 0.68
CA ASN A 149 3.22 10.18 -0.56
C ASN A 149 2.20 9.24 -1.25
N ALA A 150 1.10 9.81 -1.72
CA ALA A 150 0.12 9.09 -2.55
C ALA A 150 0.80 8.26 -3.67
N GLY A 151 0.77 6.94 -3.55
CA GLY A 151 1.36 5.95 -4.46
C GLY A 151 2.46 5.06 -3.85
N ALA A 152 2.62 5.03 -2.52
CA ALA A 152 3.66 4.26 -1.85
C ALA A 152 3.08 3.41 -0.71
N ILE A 153 2.63 2.21 -1.08
CA ILE A 153 2.19 1.16 -0.14
C ILE A 153 3.24 0.95 0.93
N ASP A 154 2.82 0.94 2.20
CA ASP A 154 3.70 0.73 3.36
C ASP A 154 4.82 1.80 3.41
N ASP A 155 4.59 2.99 2.85
CA ASP A 155 5.38 4.17 3.21
C ASP A 155 4.90 4.59 4.58
N GLY A 156 5.65 4.17 5.60
CA GLY A 156 5.42 4.63 6.94
C GLY A 156 5.45 6.15 6.97
N ASP A 157 4.27 6.76 7.11
CA ASP A 157 4.15 8.05 7.76
C ASP A 157 4.47 7.81 9.24
N THR A 158 5.77 7.65 9.48
CA THR A 158 6.36 8.21 10.67
C THR A 158 5.81 9.60 10.72
N LEU A 159 5.07 9.91 11.78
CA LEU A 159 4.61 11.25 12.02
C LEU A 159 5.73 12.19 11.58
N SER A 160 5.43 13.06 10.63
CA SER A 160 6.30 14.19 10.31
C SER A 160 6.24 15.17 11.49
N PHE A 161 6.42 14.68 12.71
CA PHE A 161 6.72 15.46 13.87
C PHE A 161 7.96 16.24 13.52
N ALA A 162 7.85 17.56 13.58
CA ALA A 162 9.02 18.32 13.94
C ALA A 162 9.57 17.71 15.24
N GLN A 163 10.73 17.07 15.16
CA GLN A 163 11.52 16.51 16.28
C GLN A 163 11.12 17.12 17.64
N GLY A 164 10.59 16.30 18.56
CA GLY A 164 10.31 16.67 19.95
C GLY A 164 8.92 17.23 20.27
N LYS A 165 7.86 16.90 19.50
CA LYS A 165 6.48 17.33 19.84
C LYS A 165 5.79 16.47 20.90
N ILE A 166 6.05 15.17 20.94
CA ILE A 166 5.64 14.31 22.05
C ILE A 166 6.92 13.82 22.70
N THR A 167 7.11 14.20 23.96
CA THR A 167 8.31 13.86 24.72
C THR A 167 7.97 12.92 25.86
N LEU A 168 8.87 11.96 26.10
CA LEU A 168 8.88 11.14 27.29
C LEU A 168 9.81 11.79 28.30
N ASP A 169 9.23 12.30 29.39
CA ASP A 169 9.96 12.85 30.51
C ASP A 169 10.37 11.70 31.44
N VAL A 170 11.67 11.51 31.62
CA VAL A 170 12.27 10.43 32.41
C VAL A 170 12.91 11.02 33.65
N THR A 171 12.38 10.68 34.81
CA THR A 171 12.89 11.18 36.09
C THR A 171 13.79 10.15 36.77
N THR A 172 15.03 10.52 37.09
CA THR A 172 15.97 9.73 37.90
C THR A 172 16.35 10.46 39.18
N THR A 173 16.89 9.72 40.16
CA THR A 173 17.50 10.28 41.37
C THR A 173 18.98 9.95 41.39
N GLU A 174 19.83 10.97 41.44
CA GLU A 174 21.28 10.82 41.35
C GLU A 174 22.00 11.66 42.42
N LEU A 175 23.16 11.20 42.90
CA LEU A 175 24.02 11.98 43.78
C LEU A 175 24.90 12.91 42.94
N VAL A 176 24.84 14.21 43.19
CA VAL A 176 25.65 15.18 42.44
C VAL A 176 26.93 15.45 43.22
N THR A 177 28.09 15.35 42.58
CA THR A 177 29.37 15.65 43.25
C THR A 177 29.67 17.15 43.20
N THR A 178 30.22 17.70 44.30
CA THR A 178 30.60 19.12 44.37
C THR A 178 31.98 19.29 44.96
N PHE A 179 32.83 20.12 44.34
CA PHE A 179 34.17 20.41 44.85
C PHE A 179 34.09 21.16 46.17
N GLN A 180 34.66 20.55 47.21
CA GLN A 180 34.80 21.12 48.53
C GLN A 180 36.27 21.45 48.79
N THR A 181 36.54 22.67 49.27
CA THR A 181 37.88 23.08 49.69
C THR A 181 38.29 22.34 50.97
N LEU A 182 39.51 21.82 51.02
CA LEU A 182 40.03 21.05 52.16
C LEU A 182 40.79 21.93 53.17
N ASP A 183 40.59 21.69 54.47
CA ASP A 183 41.20 22.46 55.56
C ASP A 183 42.60 21.96 55.92
N PHE A 184 43.56 22.20 55.03
CA PHE A 184 44.98 21.93 55.29
C PHE A 184 45.55 22.79 56.43
N ALA A 185 44.96 23.95 56.73
CA ALA A 185 45.42 24.83 57.81
C ALA A 185 45.20 24.24 59.21
N SER A 186 44.21 23.35 59.36
CA SER A 186 43.99 22.57 60.58
C SER A 186 45.07 21.54 60.86
N ILE A 187 45.83 21.14 59.83
CA ILE A 187 46.90 20.15 59.97
C ILE A 187 48.16 20.87 60.51
N PRO A 188 48.71 20.44 61.66
CA PRO A 188 49.89 21.08 62.21
C PRO A 188 51.08 20.99 61.25
N SER A 189 51.60 22.14 60.80
CA SER A 189 52.88 22.20 60.09
C SER A 189 53.95 21.53 60.95
N GLY A 190 54.56 20.47 60.44
CA GLY A 190 55.27 19.51 61.29
C GLY A 190 56.21 18.57 60.54
N SER A 191 56.54 17.47 61.20
CA SER A 191 57.40 16.44 60.59
C SER A 191 56.68 15.82 59.39
N PRO A 192 57.43 15.39 58.37
CA PRO A 192 56.96 14.57 57.26
C PRO A 192 55.83 13.58 57.57
N GLN A 193 54.83 13.48 56.70
CA GLN A 193 53.81 12.43 56.76
C GLN A 193 53.74 11.66 55.44
N GLU A 194 53.52 10.36 55.51
CA GLU A 194 53.29 9.51 54.33
C GLU A 194 51.80 9.39 54.01
N THR A 195 50.97 9.59 55.03
CA THR A 195 49.50 9.53 54.97
C THR A 195 48.94 10.78 55.64
N LEU A 196 47.96 11.40 55.00
CA LEU A 196 47.22 12.54 55.55
C LEU A 196 45.72 12.29 55.44
N THR A 197 44.96 12.73 56.45
CA THR A 197 43.49 12.84 56.37
C THR A 197 43.12 14.29 56.61
N VAL A 198 42.39 14.90 55.67
CA VAL A 198 42.05 16.32 55.65
C VAL A 198 40.54 16.47 55.55
N ALA A 199 39.92 17.13 56.53
CA ALA A 199 38.50 17.45 56.49
C ALA A 199 38.22 18.58 55.49
N THR A 200 36.97 18.72 55.07
CA THR A 200 36.54 19.91 54.33
C THR A 200 36.53 21.15 55.23
N THR A 201 36.56 22.33 54.61
CA THR A 201 36.51 23.62 55.33
C THR A 201 35.14 23.94 55.90
N ASP A 202 34.09 23.26 55.46
CA ASP A 202 32.74 23.38 56.02
C ASP A 202 32.63 22.50 57.28
N PRO A 203 32.47 23.08 58.49
CA PRO A 203 32.37 22.31 59.72
C PRO A 203 31.07 21.50 59.86
N THR A 204 30.11 21.66 58.93
CA THR A 204 28.86 20.89 58.88
C THR A 204 28.92 19.69 57.95
N ASP A 205 29.94 19.63 57.11
CA ASP A 205 30.25 18.51 56.24
C ASP A 205 31.08 17.47 57.02
N ASN A 206 30.71 16.20 56.88
CA ASN A 206 31.37 15.06 57.53
C ASN A 206 32.36 14.34 56.61
N HIS A 207 32.54 14.79 55.37
CA HIS A 207 33.52 14.25 54.46
C HIS A 207 34.95 14.68 54.82
N SER A 208 35.89 13.79 54.51
CA SER A 208 37.32 14.09 54.60
C SER A 208 38.07 13.28 53.56
N ALA A 209 39.11 13.86 52.99
CA ALA A 209 39.95 13.20 52.00
C ALA A 209 41.15 12.55 52.67
N LYS A 210 41.46 11.31 52.30
CA LYS A 210 42.71 10.65 52.66
C LYS A 210 43.68 10.70 51.49
N PHE A 211 44.90 11.13 51.75
CA PHE A 211 46.01 11.15 50.81
C PHE A 211 47.13 10.23 51.29
N ASP A 212 47.71 9.43 50.40
CA ASP A 212 49.02 8.82 50.65
C ASP A 212 50.02 9.20 49.56
N GLY A 213 51.27 9.45 49.97
CA GLY A 213 52.39 9.74 49.10
C GLY A 213 52.82 8.52 48.28
N ILE A 214 53.17 8.75 47.01
CA ILE A 214 53.55 7.67 46.10
C ILE A 214 54.81 8.05 45.32
N ILE A 215 55.79 7.15 45.37
CA ILE A 215 56.94 7.14 44.46
C ILE A 215 56.65 6.15 43.33
N PHE A 216 56.41 6.66 42.14
CA PHE A 216 56.15 5.85 40.96
C PHE A 216 57.46 5.31 40.35
N PRO A 217 57.44 4.09 39.77
CA PRO A 217 58.59 3.58 39.04
C PRO A 217 58.92 4.47 37.83
N THR A 218 60.19 4.49 37.42
CA THR A 218 60.61 5.21 36.21
C THR A 218 60.06 4.49 34.97
N GLY A 219 59.37 5.21 34.09
CA GLY A 219 58.80 4.67 32.85
C GLY A 219 57.28 4.62 32.87
N VAL A 220 56.68 3.87 31.95
CA VAL A 220 55.22 3.70 31.84
C VAL A 220 54.69 2.95 33.08
N VAL A 221 53.56 3.40 33.60
CA VAL A 221 52.81 2.74 34.67
C VAL A 221 51.49 2.28 34.07
N ASP A 222 51.32 0.97 33.94
CA ASP A 222 50.11 0.38 33.37
C ASP A 222 48.97 0.29 34.40
N ASP A 223 49.31 0.06 35.67
CA ASP A 223 48.36 -0.04 36.77
C ASP A 223 48.94 0.52 38.09
N PRO A 224 48.46 1.68 38.57
CA PRO A 224 48.98 2.31 39.77
C PRO A 224 48.51 1.63 41.07
N THR A 225 47.48 0.77 41.04
CA THR A 225 46.95 0.09 42.24
C THR A 225 47.95 -0.91 42.82
N THR A 226 48.87 -1.41 41.98
CA THR A 226 49.93 -2.36 42.36
C THR A 226 51.15 -1.68 43.02
N ILE A 227 51.21 -0.34 43.00
CA ILE A 227 52.33 0.41 43.55
C ILE A 227 52.23 0.41 45.07
N LEU A 228 53.35 0.12 45.73
CA LEU A 228 53.41 0.03 47.18
C LEU A 228 53.17 1.42 47.78
N LYS A 229 52.02 1.60 48.41
CA LYS A 229 51.68 2.77 49.23
C LYS A 229 52.69 2.84 50.41
N ASN A 230 53.26 4.01 50.69
CA ASN A 230 54.24 4.23 51.78
C ASN A 230 55.60 3.51 51.60
N SER A 231 56.22 3.60 50.41
CA SER A 231 57.36 2.73 50.04
C SER A 231 58.76 3.16 50.52
N GLY A 232 58.93 4.21 51.34
CA GLY A 232 60.27 4.71 51.67
C GLY A 232 60.45 5.46 52.98
N THR A 233 61.70 5.86 53.23
CA THR A 233 62.10 6.87 54.24
C THR A 233 62.21 8.28 53.62
N ASN A 234 61.74 8.44 52.39
CA ASN A 234 61.78 9.68 51.61
C ASN A 234 60.35 10.19 51.53
N ASP A 235 60.22 11.44 51.93
CA ASP A 235 59.00 12.05 52.45
C ASP A 235 58.47 13.10 51.48
N ASP A 236 57.23 12.94 51.04
CA ASP A 236 56.63 13.68 49.92
C ASP A 236 55.33 14.44 50.27
N LEU A 237 54.56 14.01 51.29
CA LEU A 237 53.37 14.76 51.77
C LEU A 237 53.70 15.61 53.01
N ASN A 238 54.04 16.88 52.77
CA ASN A 238 54.28 17.83 53.86
C ASN A 238 53.31 19.01 53.81
N PRO A 239 52.18 18.96 54.54
CA PRO A 239 51.12 19.94 54.41
C PRO A 239 51.52 21.33 54.90
N ASP A 240 51.06 22.36 54.21
CA ASP A 240 51.13 23.76 54.59
C ASP A 240 49.73 24.40 54.65
N ALA A 241 49.64 25.73 54.79
CA ALA A 241 48.35 26.40 54.92
C ALA A 241 47.49 26.41 53.63
N ILE A 242 48.05 25.97 52.50
CA ILE A 242 47.45 26.07 51.16
C ILE A 242 47.34 24.67 50.50
N GLY A 243 48.12 23.68 50.91
CA GLY A 243 48.07 22.32 50.37
C GLY A 243 49.28 21.47 50.77
N PHE A 244 49.85 20.74 49.82
CA PHE A 244 51.09 19.98 50.03
C PHE A 244 52.30 20.87 49.71
N GLY A 245 53.16 21.18 50.70
CA GLY A 245 54.53 21.60 50.41
C GLY A 245 55.32 22.53 51.33
N VAL A 246 55.66 22.22 52.60
CA VAL A 246 56.75 22.95 53.35
C VAL A 246 57.64 22.08 54.25
N LYS A 247 58.92 21.89 53.91
CA LYS A 247 59.95 21.27 54.78
C LYS A 247 60.96 22.32 55.28
N GLY A 248 60.91 22.65 56.57
CA GLY A 248 61.94 23.47 57.23
C GLY A 248 62.02 24.93 56.77
N GLY A 249 60.89 25.55 56.39
CA GLY A 249 60.84 26.94 55.90
C GLY A 249 61.26 27.11 54.44
N GLN A 250 61.38 26.02 53.69
CA GLN A 250 61.48 25.96 52.24
C GLN A 250 60.32 25.10 51.72
N ALA A 251 59.79 25.38 50.52
CA ALA A 251 58.71 24.59 49.95
C ALA A 251 59.12 23.10 49.85
N SER A 252 58.33 22.19 50.42
CA SER A 252 58.50 20.73 50.19
C SER A 252 58.06 20.45 48.77
N GLN A 253 58.93 19.83 47.99
CA GLN A 253 58.77 19.66 46.55
C GLN A 253 58.43 18.20 46.29
N MET A 254 57.37 17.93 45.51
CA MET A 254 57.22 16.63 44.86
C MET A 254 58.29 16.53 43.77
N ASN A 255 59.15 15.52 43.91
CA ASN A 255 60.25 15.26 43.01
C ASN A 255 59.77 14.51 41.76
N GLN A 256 60.72 14.24 40.86
CA GLN A 256 60.47 13.54 39.61
C GLN A 256 59.90 12.13 39.88
N ASN A 257 58.74 11.84 39.28
CA ASN A 257 57.97 10.59 39.46
C ASN A 257 57.40 10.40 40.87
N GLU A 258 57.32 11.45 41.67
CA GLU A 258 56.51 11.45 42.89
C GLU A 258 55.10 11.93 42.57
N GLY A 259 54.20 11.67 43.50
CA GLY A 259 52.82 12.06 43.42
C GLY A 259 52.05 11.58 44.64
N PHE A 260 50.74 11.48 44.50
CA PHE A 260 49.86 11.07 45.59
C PHE A 260 48.70 10.26 45.03
N PHE A 261 48.01 9.54 45.91
CA PHE A 261 46.64 9.16 45.64
C PHE A 261 45.70 9.80 46.65
N VAL A 262 44.43 9.91 46.28
CA VAL A 262 43.36 10.48 47.07
C VAL A 262 42.11 9.59 47.02
N GLN A 263 41.36 9.56 48.11
CA GLN A 263 40.08 8.89 48.27
C GLN A 263 39.28 9.57 49.39
N ASP A 264 38.00 9.23 49.55
CA ASP A 264 37.30 9.53 50.81
C ASP A 264 37.97 8.75 51.96
N ALA A 265 38.14 9.39 53.11
CA ALA A 265 38.73 8.78 54.30
C ALA A 265 37.81 7.72 54.94
N ALA A 266 36.50 7.82 54.72
CA ALA A 266 35.53 6.81 55.14
C ALA A 266 35.50 5.59 54.20
N TRP A 267 36.09 5.70 53.00
CA TRP A 267 36.13 4.61 52.02
C TRP A 267 36.80 3.35 52.57
N THR A 268 36.17 2.20 52.32
CA THR A 268 36.72 0.88 52.65
C THR A 268 36.45 -0.11 51.52
N SER A 269 37.35 -1.08 51.33
CA SER A 269 37.15 -2.15 50.34
C SER A 269 35.99 -3.12 50.66
N GLY A 270 35.27 -2.91 51.76
CA GLY A 270 34.11 -3.71 52.14
C GLY A 270 32.77 -3.12 51.69
N SER A 271 32.76 -1.82 51.36
CA SER A 271 31.63 -1.04 50.83
C SER A 271 32.20 0.03 49.87
N PRO A 272 32.66 -0.36 48.67
CA PRO A 272 33.36 0.54 47.75
C PRO A 272 32.49 1.74 47.35
N ASP A 273 31.22 1.48 47.02
CA ASP A 273 30.31 2.49 46.46
C ASP A 273 29.74 3.48 47.50
N GLU A 274 29.88 3.23 48.81
CA GLU A 274 29.26 4.07 49.86
C GLU A 274 30.02 5.38 50.14
N ASN A 275 31.26 5.53 49.64
CA ASN A 275 32.13 6.69 49.91
C ASN A 275 33.09 6.99 48.75
N GLU A 276 32.55 7.15 47.56
CA GLU A 276 33.30 7.52 46.36
C GLU A 276 33.52 9.04 46.25
N ILE A 277 34.43 9.45 45.37
CA ILE A 277 34.72 10.85 45.05
C ILE A 277 34.49 11.11 43.55
N GLY A 278 34.00 12.29 43.18
CA GLY A 278 33.73 12.65 41.78
C GLY A 278 34.91 13.29 41.03
N GLY A 279 36.02 13.55 41.73
CA GLY A 279 37.15 14.27 41.13
C GLY A 279 38.01 15.03 42.14
N ILE A 280 39.12 15.59 41.64
CA ILE A 280 40.00 16.50 42.38
C ILE A 280 40.35 17.74 41.55
N ARG A 281 40.55 18.85 42.25
CA ARG A 281 40.98 20.11 41.66
C ARG A 281 42.11 20.71 42.47
N PHE A 282 43.15 21.23 41.82
CA PHE A 282 44.28 21.83 42.51
C PHE A 282 45.10 22.75 41.62
N ASP A 283 45.88 23.61 42.26
CA ASP A 283 46.85 24.49 41.64
C ASP A 283 48.24 23.84 41.61
N ILE A 284 49.02 24.16 40.59
CA ILE A 284 50.35 23.59 40.35
C ILE A 284 51.38 24.71 40.28
N GLN A 285 52.30 24.74 41.24
CA GLN A 285 53.42 25.67 41.24
C GLN A 285 54.74 24.99 40.89
N ALA A 286 55.43 25.51 39.87
CA ALA A 286 56.78 25.09 39.53
C ALA A 286 57.81 25.63 40.53
N ILE A 287 58.76 24.78 40.94
CA ILE A 287 59.88 25.14 41.80
C ILE A 287 61.21 24.87 41.07
N GLY A 288 62.21 25.73 41.30
CA GLY A 288 63.58 25.46 40.85
C GLY A 288 63.79 25.50 39.34
N GLY A 289 63.02 26.34 38.62
CA GLY A 289 63.22 26.57 37.18
C GLY A 289 62.45 25.63 36.25
N VAL A 290 61.57 24.78 36.78
CA VAL A 290 60.62 23.97 36.01
C VAL A 290 59.77 24.88 35.12
N LYS A 291 59.60 24.49 33.85
CA LYS A 291 58.75 25.20 32.88
C LYS A 291 57.67 24.31 32.29
N LYS A 292 57.78 22.99 32.46
CA LYS A 292 56.79 22.03 32.01
C LYS A 292 56.61 20.94 33.04
N VAL A 293 55.36 20.66 33.38
CA VAL A 293 54.94 19.57 34.25
C VAL A 293 54.00 18.68 33.44
N ASN A 294 54.31 17.40 33.30
CA ASN A 294 53.34 16.42 32.85
C ASN A 294 52.71 15.76 34.07
N ILE A 295 51.39 15.62 34.00
CA ILE A 295 50.52 15.12 35.04
C ILE A 295 49.87 13.88 34.47
N GLU A 296 50.20 12.73 35.05
CA GLU A 296 49.55 11.47 34.68
C GLU A 296 48.62 11.09 35.80
N TRP A 297 47.40 10.71 35.47
CA TRP A 297 46.42 10.34 36.47
C TRP A 297 45.62 9.11 36.07
N TRP A 298 45.06 8.45 37.08
CA TRP A 298 44.21 7.27 36.94
C TRP A 298 43.06 7.37 37.94
N ALA A 299 41.84 7.16 37.47
CA ALA A 299 40.66 6.98 38.28
C ALA A 299 40.36 5.49 38.42
N ILE A 300 40.22 5.04 39.65
CA ILE A 300 40.01 3.65 40.02
C ILE A 300 38.64 3.52 40.64
N ASP A 301 37.82 2.63 40.10
CA ASP A 301 36.53 2.24 40.65
C ASP A 301 36.47 0.72 40.77
N ASN A 302 36.03 0.23 41.92
CA ASN A 302 35.95 -1.18 42.28
C ASN A 302 37.25 -1.96 42.01
N GLY A 303 38.39 -1.29 42.22
CA GLY A 303 39.74 -1.80 41.96
C GLY A 303 40.15 -1.91 40.49
N GLN A 304 39.35 -1.37 39.56
CA GLN A 304 39.64 -1.31 38.13
C GLN A 304 39.92 0.13 37.68
N ILE A 305 40.79 0.29 36.68
CA ILE A 305 41.03 1.60 36.07
C ILE A 305 39.86 1.91 35.14
N VAL A 306 39.05 2.91 35.49
CA VAL A 306 37.90 3.37 34.68
C VAL A 306 38.26 4.55 33.78
N ALA A 307 39.26 5.35 34.17
CA ALA A 307 39.79 6.43 33.34
C ALA A 307 41.28 6.68 33.63
N THR A 308 42.00 7.17 32.64
CA THR A 308 43.39 7.63 32.77
C THR A 308 43.72 8.63 31.69
N ASP A 309 44.54 9.63 32.00
CA ASP A 309 45.06 10.57 31.01
C ASP A 309 46.46 11.09 31.40
N THR A 310 47.10 11.77 30.45
CA THR A 310 48.37 12.46 30.62
C THR A 310 48.29 13.87 30.06
N ASP A 311 48.26 14.85 30.95
CA ASP A 311 48.27 16.26 30.58
C ASP A 311 49.67 16.88 30.67
N THR A 312 49.88 17.95 29.92
CA THR A 312 51.11 18.76 30.02
C THR A 312 50.77 20.22 30.29
N VAL A 313 51.15 20.70 31.46
CA VAL A 313 51.03 22.10 31.86
C VAL A 313 52.32 22.85 31.55
N ASN A 314 52.21 23.94 30.79
CA ASN A 314 53.33 24.83 30.45
C ASN A 314 53.32 26.05 31.39
N LEU A 315 54.42 26.28 32.11
CA LEU A 315 54.56 27.33 33.10
C LEU A 315 55.50 28.45 32.58
N PRO A 316 55.04 29.71 32.50
CA PRO A 316 55.78 30.79 31.83
C PRO A 316 57.09 31.20 32.55
N SER A 317 57.26 30.87 33.83
CA SER A 317 58.52 31.08 34.57
C SER A 317 58.63 30.13 35.77
N GLY A 318 59.84 29.96 36.33
CA GLY A 318 60.13 28.99 37.41
C GLY A 318 59.54 29.30 38.79
N SER A 319 58.51 30.15 38.85
CA SER A 319 57.65 30.40 40.02
C SER A 319 56.20 30.67 39.61
N ALA A 320 55.81 30.31 38.39
CA ALA A 320 54.44 30.45 37.91
C ALA A 320 53.56 29.35 38.53
N VAL A 321 52.30 29.72 38.77
CA VAL A 321 51.23 28.83 39.22
C VAL A 321 50.31 28.60 38.02
N PHE A 322 49.92 27.34 37.79
CA PHE A 322 48.79 26.99 36.95
C PHE A 322 47.60 26.74 37.88
N GLU A 323 46.56 27.54 37.73
CA GLU A 323 45.41 27.52 38.62
C GLU A 323 44.35 26.54 38.12
N ASN A 324 43.66 25.85 39.04
CA ASN A 324 42.49 25.00 38.79
C ASN A 324 42.71 23.84 37.81
N TYR A 325 43.85 23.14 37.90
CA TYR A 325 43.96 21.85 37.21
C TYR A 325 42.93 20.88 37.79
N THR A 326 42.06 20.35 36.94
CA THR A 326 40.86 19.61 37.36
C THR A 326 40.89 18.23 36.72
N ILE A 327 40.68 17.21 37.55
CA ILE A 327 40.40 15.83 37.15
C ILE A 327 38.96 15.56 37.61
N GLU A 328 38.04 15.49 36.66
CA GLU A 328 36.63 15.12 36.89
C GLU A 328 36.37 13.76 36.22
N THR A 329 35.65 12.89 36.91
CA THR A 329 35.25 11.58 36.40
C THR A 329 33.78 11.62 35.98
N ALA A 330 33.40 10.79 35.00
CA ALA A 330 32.00 10.74 34.53
C ALA A 330 31.06 10.22 35.62
N ASP A 331 31.53 9.21 36.35
CA ASP A 331 30.89 8.64 37.53
C ASP A 331 31.77 8.90 38.76
N SER A 332 31.23 8.73 39.97
CA SER A 332 32.05 8.72 41.17
C SER A 332 32.99 7.51 41.19
N VAL A 333 34.16 7.64 41.83
CA VAL A 333 35.21 6.62 41.84
C VAL A 333 35.79 6.41 43.24
N ASP A 334 36.34 5.23 43.50
CA ASP A 334 36.99 4.90 44.77
C ASP A 334 38.22 5.80 45.04
N GLN A 335 39.12 5.91 44.05
CA GLN A 335 40.47 6.46 44.22
C GLN A 335 40.96 7.19 42.97
N ILE A 336 41.69 8.29 43.15
CA ILE A 336 42.41 8.98 42.08
C ILE A 336 43.91 8.98 42.38
N TYR A 337 44.72 8.51 41.44
CA TYR A 337 46.17 8.51 41.51
C TYR A 337 46.72 9.62 40.62
N VAL A 338 47.72 10.36 41.08
CA VAL A 338 48.37 11.44 40.34
C VAL A 338 49.88 11.29 40.40
N ARG A 339 50.55 11.41 39.26
CA ARG A 339 52.01 11.36 39.11
C ARG A 339 52.52 12.61 38.39
N PHE A 340 53.56 13.22 38.93
CA PHE A 340 54.21 14.38 38.32
C PHE A 340 55.55 14.05 37.66
N THR A 341 55.76 14.54 36.45
CA THR A 341 57.05 14.52 35.75
C THR A 341 57.37 15.90 35.17
N TYR A 342 58.63 16.31 35.06
CA TYR A 342 58.94 17.69 34.63
C TYR A 342 60.28 17.85 33.89
N ASP A 343 60.48 19.01 33.25
CA ASP A 343 61.55 19.25 32.26
C ASP A 343 62.96 19.48 32.84
N THR A 344 63.10 19.78 34.14
CA THR A 344 64.41 20.05 34.78
C THR A 344 64.70 19.11 35.95
N LYS A 345 65.85 18.41 35.92
CA LYS A 345 66.26 17.44 36.97
C LYS A 345 67.29 17.96 37.99
N ALA A 346 67.28 19.25 38.33
CA ALA A 346 68.16 19.72 39.41
C ALA A 346 67.63 19.21 40.76
N SER A 347 68.50 18.96 41.74
CA SER A 347 68.10 18.47 43.09
C SER A 347 67.32 19.51 43.92
N THR A 348 66.94 20.62 43.31
CA THR A 348 66.18 21.73 43.89
C THR A 348 64.95 22.08 43.04
N SER A 349 64.62 21.26 42.04
CA SER A 349 63.49 21.43 41.14
C SER A 349 62.37 20.45 41.51
N GLY A 350 61.13 20.91 41.46
CA GLY A 350 59.96 20.08 41.72
C GLY A 350 58.66 20.82 41.54
N VAL A 351 57.58 20.20 42.00
CA VAL A 351 56.21 20.71 41.91
C VAL A 351 55.64 20.88 43.32
N ARG A 352 54.91 21.97 43.55
CA ARG A 352 54.05 22.16 44.72
C ARG A 352 52.59 22.12 44.29
N VAL A 353 51.74 21.49 45.09
CA VAL A 353 50.29 21.42 44.88
C VAL A 353 49.59 22.27 45.93
N GLU A 354 48.77 23.20 45.47
CA GLU A 354 48.11 24.24 46.26
C GLU A 354 46.59 24.22 46.02
N ASN A 355 45.80 24.80 46.93
CA ASN A 355 44.36 25.00 46.78
C ASN A 355 43.62 23.71 46.37
N LEU A 356 43.94 22.60 47.04
CA LEU A 356 43.42 21.30 46.65
C LEU A 356 41.99 21.08 47.20
N GLU A 357 41.10 20.71 46.29
CA GLU A 357 39.67 20.44 46.50
C GLU A 357 39.36 19.02 46.04
N VAL A 358 38.38 18.38 46.69
CA VAL A 358 37.87 17.06 46.32
C VAL A 358 36.37 17.18 46.10
N ALA A 359 35.86 16.58 45.03
CA ALA A 359 34.43 16.52 44.77
C ALA A 359 33.82 15.35 45.55
N PHE A 360 33.03 15.65 46.57
CA PHE A 360 32.27 14.64 47.31
C PHE A 360 30.83 14.58 46.78
N PRO A 361 30.21 13.38 46.74
CA PRO A 361 28.79 13.25 46.42
C PRO A 361 27.94 14.05 47.42
N SER A 362 26.83 14.62 46.95
CA SER A 362 25.89 15.35 47.79
C SER A 362 25.35 14.46 48.92
N SER A 363 25.04 15.04 50.07
CA SER A 363 24.43 14.30 51.19
C SER A 363 22.98 13.85 50.92
N SER A 364 22.42 14.23 49.77
CA SER A 364 21.05 13.93 49.34
C SER A 364 21.01 13.79 47.83
N GLU A 365 20.22 12.84 47.34
CA GLU A 365 19.92 12.68 45.92
C GLU A 365 19.22 13.93 45.37
N VAL A 366 19.49 14.23 44.10
CA VAL A 366 18.84 15.27 43.33
C VAL A 366 18.02 14.59 42.24
N THR A 367 16.82 15.11 42.02
CA THR A 367 15.94 14.69 40.93
C THR A 367 16.43 15.28 39.61
N VAL A 368 16.68 14.44 38.61
CA VAL A 368 17.04 14.83 37.25
C VAL A 368 15.91 14.40 36.33
N VAL A 369 15.46 15.29 35.45
CA VAL A 369 14.47 14.99 34.41
C VAL A 369 15.16 15.10 33.06
N ASN A 370 15.18 13.99 32.32
CA ASN A 370 15.61 13.95 30.93
C ASN A 370 14.39 13.91 30.02
N HIS A 371 14.53 14.43 28.80
CA HIS A 371 13.45 14.48 27.81
C HIS A 371 13.89 13.68 26.59
N GLU A 372 13.18 12.59 26.30
CA GLU A 372 13.40 11.78 25.10
C GLU A 372 12.31 12.10 24.06
N ASP A 373 12.68 12.16 22.79
CA ASP A 373 11.74 12.39 21.68
C ASP A 373 10.98 11.11 21.37
N LEU A 374 9.77 10.96 21.94
CA LEU A 374 8.92 9.80 21.67
C LEU A 374 8.31 9.89 20.26
N GLY A 375 8.13 11.11 19.74
CA GLY A 375 7.45 11.31 18.47
C GLY A 375 8.09 10.54 17.31
N THR A 376 9.42 10.51 17.24
CA THR A 376 10.15 9.79 16.16
C THR A 376 9.99 8.27 16.19
N HIS A 377 9.32 7.74 17.22
CA HIS A 377 9.09 6.31 17.41
C HIS A 377 7.62 5.92 17.25
N LEU A 378 6.73 6.85 16.93
CA LEU A 378 5.32 6.58 16.65
C LEU A 378 5.12 6.62 15.13
N VAL A 379 4.74 5.50 14.54
CA VAL A 379 4.63 5.29 13.09
C VAL A 379 3.23 4.86 12.75
N PHE A 380 2.63 5.52 11.76
CA PHE A 380 1.38 5.11 11.13
C PHE A 380 1.72 4.73 9.69
N GLU A 381 1.67 3.44 9.40
CA GLU A 381 1.91 2.87 8.08
C GLU A 381 0.62 2.84 7.27
N ASP A 382 0.74 3.29 6.03
CA ASP A 382 -0.35 3.23 5.07
C ASP A 382 -0.60 1.78 4.63
N ALA A 383 -1.84 1.34 4.82
CA ALA A 383 -2.31 0.07 4.32
C ALA A 383 -2.83 0.22 2.90
N GLY A 384 -1.91 0.36 1.95
CA GLY A 384 -2.27 0.48 0.54
C GLY A 384 -3.19 -0.66 0.07
N PRO A 385 -4.01 -0.45 -0.96
CA PRO A 385 -5.07 -1.36 -1.30
C PRO A 385 -4.47 -2.62 -1.90
N THR A 386 -5.05 -3.79 -1.60
CA THR A 386 -4.64 -5.02 -2.27
C THR A 386 -5.56 -5.33 -3.45
N PHE A 387 -4.99 -5.96 -4.48
CA PHE A 387 -5.75 -6.55 -5.59
C PHE A 387 -5.11 -7.89 -5.97
N THR A 388 -5.40 -8.92 -5.17
CA THR A 388 -4.64 -10.18 -5.22
C THR A 388 -5.14 -11.16 -6.29
N GLY A 389 -6.38 -11.00 -6.75
CA GLY A 389 -6.96 -11.88 -7.74
C GLY A 389 -8.35 -11.48 -8.22
N ILE A 390 -8.75 -12.12 -9.32
CA ILE A 390 -10.11 -12.07 -9.86
C ILE A 390 -10.59 -13.51 -9.96
N ASN A 391 -11.78 -13.76 -9.42
CA ASN A 391 -12.45 -15.05 -9.50
C ASN A 391 -13.63 -14.93 -10.48
N GLY A 392 -13.55 -15.63 -11.62
CA GLY A 392 -14.65 -15.69 -12.58
C GLY A 392 -15.83 -16.54 -12.08
N ASP A 393 -16.94 -16.50 -12.81
CA ASP A 393 -18.12 -17.33 -12.55
C ASP A 393 -17.75 -18.83 -12.53
N VAL A 394 -18.46 -19.60 -11.71
CA VAL A 394 -18.28 -21.04 -11.56
C VAL A 394 -18.58 -21.81 -12.84
N ASP A 395 -19.48 -21.30 -13.68
CA ASP A 395 -19.96 -21.98 -14.87
C ASP A 395 -19.21 -21.55 -16.15
N THR A 396 -18.77 -20.29 -16.23
CA THR A 396 -18.22 -19.69 -17.47
C THR A 396 -16.99 -18.79 -17.24
N PRO A 397 -15.97 -19.22 -16.47
CA PRO A 397 -14.93 -18.31 -16.00
C PRO A 397 -14.19 -17.67 -17.17
N PHE A 398 -14.29 -16.34 -17.28
CA PHE A 398 -13.59 -15.52 -18.26
C PHE A 398 -13.97 -15.82 -19.72
N GLN A 399 -15.18 -16.37 -19.95
CA GLN A 399 -15.68 -16.69 -21.28
C GLN A 399 -17.16 -16.36 -21.42
N VAL A 400 -17.56 -15.84 -22.59
CA VAL A 400 -18.95 -15.49 -22.91
C VAL A 400 -19.29 -15.85 -24.35
N GLY A 401 -20.54 -16.20 -24.63
CA GLY A 401 -21.02 -16.45 -25.99
C GLY A 401 -21.27 -15.13 -26.75
N LEU A 402 -21.22 -15.15 -28.08
CA LEU A 402 -21.39 -13.94 -28.92
C LEU A 402 -22.85 -13.49 -29.12
N ALA A 403 -23.82 -14.21 -28.57
CA ALA A 403 -25.23 -13.84 -28.65
C ALA A 403 -25.57 -12.68 -27.70
N ALA A 404 -26.41 -11.75 -28.16
CA ALA A 404 -26.95 -10.69 -27.32
C ALA A 404 -27.67 -11.25 -26.08
N GLY A 405 -27.40 -10.66 -24.92
CA GLY A 405 -27.92 -11.08 -23.63
C GLY A 405 -27.04 -12.08 -22.88
N GLN A 406 -25.95 -12.56 -23.48
CA GLN A 406 -24.94 -13.36 -22.79
C GLN A 406 -24.11 -12.50 -21.83
N THR A 407 -23.74 -13.06 -20.69
CA THR A 407 -23.02 -12.34 -19.62
C THR A 407 -21.97 -13.21 -18.97
N ASP A 408 -20.85 -12.61 -18.58
CA ASP A 408 -19.85 -13.19 -17.68
C ASP A 408 -19.74 -12.31 -16.43
N THR A 409 -19.59 -12.93 -15.26
CA THR A 409 -19.51 -12.22 -13.97
C THR A 409 -18.38 -12.78 -13.13
N GLY A 410 -17.90 -12.00 -12.17
CA GLY A 410 -16.90 -12.49 -11.23
C GLY A 410 -16.73 -11.57 -10.03
N THR A 411 -15.99 -12.03 -9.04
CA THR A 411 -15.67 -11.31 -7.81
C THR A 411 -14.18 -10.96 -7.74
N PHE A 412 -13.86 -9.96 -6.94
CA PHE A 412 -12.48 -9.56 -6.66
C PHE A 412 -12.02 -10.08 -5.30
N ASP A 413 -10.75 -10.49 -5.23
CA ASP A 413 -10.08 -10.85 -3.98
C ASP A 413 -9.29 -9.63 -3.50
N LEU A 414 -9.98 -8.77 -2.75
CA LEU A 414 -9.46 -7.57 -2.12
C LEU A 414 -9.37 -7.78 -0.60
N THR A 415 -8.24 -7.41 -0.02
CA THR A 415 -8.11 -7.02 1.39
C THR A 415 -8.15 -5.50 1.41
N PRO A 416 -9.27 -4.88 1.84
CA PRO A 416 -9.37 -3.43 1.92
C PRO A 416 -8.47 -2.90 3.04
N GLY A 417 -7.78 -1.77 2.79
CA GLY A 417 -7.29 -0.89 3.84
C GLY A 417 -8.46 -0.32 4.65
N ALA A 418 -8.20 0.29 5.80
CA ALA A 418 -9.27 0.77 6.68
C ALA A 418 -10.06 1.97 6.11
N ASP A 419 -9.60 2.57 5.01
CA ASP A 419 -10.22 3.67 4.28
C ASP A 419 -11.05 3.21 3.04
N GLY A 420 -10.89 1.97 2.58
CA GLY A 420 -11.83 1.27 1.69
C GLY A 420 -11.22 0.69 0.42
N SER A 421 -12.04 0.54 -0.62
CA SER A 421 -11.59 0.06 -1.94
C SER A 421 -12.47 0.69 -3.00
N HIS A 422 -11.85 1.18 -4.07
CA HIS A 422 -12.51 1.78 -5.20
C HIS A 422 -11.94 1.21 -6.50
N VAL A 423 -12.71 0.34 -7.17
CA VAL A 423 -12.23 -0.34 -8.38
C VAL A 423 -12.68 0.40 -9.65
N THR A 424 -11.71 0.80 -10.48
CA THR A 424 -11.94 1.48 -11.77
C THR A 424 -11.26 0.76 -12.95
N ILE A 425 -11.68 1.09 -14.18
CA ILE A 425 -11.09 0.60 -15.43
C ILE A 425 -10.11 1.64 -15.96
N THR A 426 -8.82 1.33 -15.98
CA THR A 426 -7.77 2.27 -16.40
C THR A 426 -7.27 2.01 -17.82
N THR A 427 -7.26 0.74 -18.24
CA THR A 427 -6.95 0.38 -19.63
C THR A 427 -7.89 -0.69 -20.15
N TYR A 428 -8.08 -0.70 -21.46
CA TYR A 428 -8.99 -1.61 -22.14
C TYR A 428 -8.56 -1.87 -23.57
N THR A 429 -9.06 -2.96 -24.14
CA THR A 429 -8.80 -3.34 -25.52
C THR A 429 -9.43 -2.32 -26.47
N ASP A 430 -8.60 -1.74 -27.35
CA ASP A 430 -9.04 -0.96 -28.51
C ASP A 430 -9.44 -1.94 -29.62
N LEU A 431 -10.74 -1.99 -29.95
CA LEU A 431 -11.22 -2.85 -31.05
C LEU A 431 -10.91 -2.26 -32.42
N GLY A 432 -10.45 -1.01 -32.46
CA GLY A 432 -9.91 -0.34 -33.63
C GLY A 432 -10.96 0.12 -34.65
N GLY A 433 -10.52 1.03 -35.52
CA GLY A 433 -11.29 1.51 -36.67
C GLY A 433 -11.92 2.89 -36.48
N THR A 434 -12.70 3.31 -37.46
CA THR A 434 -13.55 4.53 -37.37
C THR A 434 -14.97 4.22 -36.96
N ASP A 435 -15.29 2.93 -36.82
CA ASP A 435 -16.66 2.43 -36.79
C ASP A 435 -17.05 1.94 -35.39
N ILE A 436 -16.08 1.78 -34.48
CA ILE A 436 -16.32 1.47 -33.06
C ILE A 436 -15.70 2.56 -32.19
N THR A 437 -16.45 3.02 -31.19
CA THR A 437 -16.00 3.96 -30.16
C THR A 437 -16.11 3.31 -28.78
N GLU A 438 -15.03 3.36 -27.99
CA GLU A 438 -14.98 2.96 -26.59
C GLU A 438 -15.32 4.14 -25.67
N ASN A 439 -16.45 4.03 -24.96
CA ASN A 439 -16.92 5.06 -24.05
C ASN A 439 -16.75 4.59 -22.60
N LEU A 440 -15.74 5.11 -21.91
CA LEU A 440 -15.56 4.97 -20.47
C LEU A 440 -16.37 6.05 -19.74
N SER A 441 -17.09 5.68 -18.68
CA SER A 441 -17.81 6.62 -17.82
C SER A 441 -16.87 7.56 -17.07
N ASP A 442 -17.39 8.73 -16.66
CA ASP A 442 -16.60 9.73 -15.92
C ASP A 442 -16.06 9.20 -14.57
N ASP A 443 -16.74 8.22 -13.98
CA ASP A 443 -16.33 7.53 -12.75
C ASP A 443 -15.40 6.33 -13.00
N GLY A 444 -15.06 6.03 -14.26
CA GLY A 444 -14.17 4.91 -14.62
C GLY A 444 -14.75 3.51 -14.41
N THR A 445 -16.02 3.36 -14.00
CA THR A 445 -16.59 2.05 -13.62
C THR A 445 -17.26 1.29 -14.76
N THR A 446 -17.61 1.97 -15.86
CA THR A 446 -18.36 1.38 -16.96
C THR A 446 -17.74 1.72 -18.30
N LEU A 447 -17.37 0.68 -19.06
CA LEU A 447 -16.87 0.79 -20.42
C LEU A 447 -17.89 0.20 -21.40
N THR A 448 -18.28 0.96 -22.42
CA THR A 448 -19.18 0.51 -23.48
C THR A 448 -18.53 0.62 -24.85
N TYR A 449 -18.55 -0.48 -25.61
CA TYR A 449 -18.16 -0.51 -27.01
C TYR A 449 -19.38 -0.19 -27.89
N HIS A 450 -19.31 0.91 -28.65
CA HIS A 450 -20.41 1.43 -29.46
C HIS A 450 -20.07 1.38 -30.94
N ASP A 451 -20.97 0.82 -31.76
CA ASP A 451 -20.86 0.85 -33.22
C ASP A 451 -21.49 2.15 -33.76
N GLU A 452 -20.65 3.02 -34.35
CA GLU A 452 -21.03 4.31 -34.91
C GLU A 452 -21.85 4.18 -36.20
N LEU A 453 -21.71 3.07 -36.93
CA LEU A 453 -22.42 2.84 -38.18
C LEU A 453 -23.88 2.44 -37.92
N THR A 454 -24.09 1.54 -36.97
CA THR A 454 -25.43 1.02 -36.62
C THR A 454 -26.09 1.78 -35.48
N GLY A 455 -25.32 2.53 -34.69
CA GLY A 455 -25.78 3.21 -33.49
C GLY A 455 -26.12 2.27 -32.33
N GLN A 456 -25.56 1.05 -32.35
CA GLN A 456 -25.83 0.01 -31.36
C GLN A 456 -24.65 -0.16 -30.39
N ASN A 457 -24.95 -0.55 -29.16
CA ASN A 457 -23.91 -0.96 -28.21
C ASN A 457 -23.61 -2.44 -28.42
N LEU A 458 -22.33 -2.78 -28.55
CA LEU A 458 -21.88 -4.14 -28.83
C LEU A 458 -21.57 -4.91 -27.54
N TYR A 459 -20.76 -4.32 -26.67
CA TYR A 459 -20.27 -4.93 -25.44
C TYR A 459 -20.24 -3.91 -24.31
N ARG A 460 -20.35 -4.38 -23.06
CA ARG A 460 -20.20 -3.52 -21.88
C ARG A 460 -19.57 -4.26 -20.71
N LEU A 461 -18.50 -3.67 -20.16
CA LEU A 461 -17.94 -4.03 -18.87
C LEU A 461 -18.42 -3.04 -17.80
N THR A 462 -18.89 -3.55 -16.68
CA THR A 462 -19.17 -2.76 -15.47
C THR A 462 -18.41 -3.38 -14.30
N VAL A 463 -17.72 -2.55 -13.52
CA VAL A 463 -17.03 -2.95 -12.29
C VAL A 463 -17.66 -2.29 -11.06
N THR A 464 -17.48 -2.93 -9.93
CA THR A 464 -17.86 -2.49 -8.58
C THR A 464 -16.74 -2.86 -7.63
N ASP A 465 -16.75 -2.37 -6.39
CA ASP A 465 -15.69 -2.69 -5.41
C ASP A 465 -15.68 -4.17 -4.97
N ALA A 466 -16.65 -4.98 -5.43
CA ALA A 466 -16.73 -6.41 -5.12
C ALA A 466 -16.52 -7.32 -6.35
N GLY A 467 -16.57 -6.81 -7.58
CA GLY A 467 -16.55 -7.65 -8.77
C GLY A 467 -16.93 -6.96 -10.08
N TYR A 468 -17.10 -7.76 -11.13
CA TYR A 468 -17.40 -7.28 -12.48
C TYR A 468 -18.60 -7.97 -13.13
N THR A 469 -19.13 -7.34 -14.17
CA THR A 469 -20.10 -7.91 -15.10
C THR A 469 -19.76 -7.49 -16.53
N PHE A 470 -19.52 -8.45 -17.41
CA PHE A 470 -19.35 -8.24 -18.85
C PHE A 470 -20.61 -8.70 -19.59
N ASN A 471 -21.14 -7.86 -20.48
CA ASN A 471 -22.37 -8.13 -21.23
C ASN A 471 -22.10 -8.06 -22.74
N VAL A 472 -22.66 -9.02 -23.47
CA VAL A 472 -22.84 -8.93 -24.92
C VAL A 472 -24.20 -8.31 -25.20
N LEU A 473 -24.20 -7.13 -25.83
CA LEU A 473 -25.40 -6.29 -26.01
C LEU A 473 -26.00 -6.42 -27.41
N PHE A 474 -25.21 -6.85 -28.39
CA PHE A 474 -25.65 -7.02 -29.77
C PHE A 474 -24.97 -8.23 -30.40
N THR A 475 -25.74 -9.03 -31.15
CA THR A 475 -25.21 -10.16 -31.92
C THR A 475 -24.71 -9.65 -33.28
N PRO A 476 -23.41 -9.73 -33.59
CA PRO A 476 -22.91 -9.33 -34.91
C PRO A 476 -23.52 -10.24 -35.99
N GLN A 477 -24.19 -9.66 -37.00
CA GLN A 477 -24.70 -10.42 -38.15
C GLN A 477 -23.62 -10.52 -39.24
N GLY A 478 -23.58 -11.65 -39.94
CA GLY A 478 -22.67 -11.85 -41.09
C GLY A 478 -22.92 -10.83 -42.22
N GLU A 479 -21.87 -10.43 -42.95
CA GLU A 479 -22.00 -9.50 -44.07
C GLU A 479 -22.94 -10.04 -45.18
N GLN A 480 -23.74 -9.17 -45.79
CA GLN A 480 -24.62 -9.53 -46.90
C GLN A 480 -23.83 -9.71 -48.20
N SER A 481 -24.00 -10.86 -48.84
CA SER A 481 -23.33 -11.22 -50.10
C SER A 481 -24.34 -11.42 -51.23
N ASN A 482 -23.99 -10.99 -52.45
CA ASN A 482 -24.82 -11.25 -53.63
C ASN A 482 -24.70 -12.73 -54.04
N LEU A 483 -25.77 -13.32 -54.60
CA LEU A 483 -25.71 -14.65 -55.18
C LEU A 483 -25.19 -14.60 -56.63
N ASP A 484 -24.19 -15.43 -56.95
CA ASP A 484 -23.59 -15.49 -58.27
C ASP A 484 -24.39 -16.42 -59.21
N PHE A 485 -25.47 -15.88 -59.77
CA PHE A 485 -26.23 -16.55 -60.81
C PHE A 485 -25.46 -16.74 -62.13
N ASN A 486 -24.29 -16.09 -62.33
CA ASN A 486 -23.44 -16.40 -63.48
C ASN A 486 -22.71 -17.74 -63.34
N ALA A 487 -22.53 -18.23 -62.11
CA ALA A 487 -22.00 -19.56 -61.85
C ALA A 487 -22.98 -20.68 -62.27
N VAL A 488 -24.26 -20.34 -62.40
CA VAL A 488 -25.32 -21.25 -62.84
C VAL A 488 -25.44 -21.24 -64.36
N LYS A 489 -25.47 -22.42 -64.97
CA LYS A 489 -25.68 -22.54 -66.41
C LYS A 489 -27.12 -22.15 -66.78
N SER A 490 -27.29 -20.98 -67.40
CA SER A 490 -28.57 -20.59 -68.01
C SER A 490 -29.06 -21.66 -68.99
N GLY A 491 -30.31 -22.09 -68.86
CA GLY A 491 -30.79 -23.29 -69.53
C GLY A 491 -32.28 -23.59 -69.40
N GLY A 492 -32.63 -24.85 -69.64
CA GLY A 492 -34.00 -25.34 -69.46
C GLY A 492 -34.38 -25.46 -67.98
N PRO A 493 -35.61 -25.91 -67.70
CA PRO A 493 -36.12 -26.02 -66.35
C PRO A 493 -35.27 -26.97 -65.47
N GLN A 494 -35.05 -26.59 -64.22
CA GLN A 494 -34.33 -27.33 -63.18
C GLN A 494 -35.20 -27.39 -61.92
N GLU A 495 -35.30 -28.57 -61.31
CA GLU A 495 -36.00 -28.74 -60.04
C GLU A 495 -35.26 -28.01 -58.91
N ILE A 496 -33.99 -28.39 -58.70
CA ILE A 496 -33.13 -27.89 -57.64
C ILE A 496 -32.00 -27.06 -58.25
N LEU A 497 -31.73 -25.91 -57.66
CA LEU A 497 -30.69 -24.99 -58.06
C LEU A 497 -29.78 -24.60 -56.88
N THR A 498 -28.50 -24.94 -56.95
CA THR A 498 -27.49 -24.46 -55.99
C THR A 498 -26.76 -23.25 -56.56
N VAL A 499 -26.79 -22.12 -55.84
CA VAL A 499 -26.17 -20.85 -56.25
C VAL A 499 -25.14 -20.41 -55.20
N PRO A 500 -23.85 -20.27 -55.56
CA PRO A 500 -22.84 -19.76 -54.64
C PRO A 500 -23.00 -18.26 -54.38
N THR A 501 -22.50 -17.78 -53.25
CA THR A 501 -22.30 -16.35 -53.01
C THR A 501 -21.12 -15.82 -53.85
N VAL A 502 -21.14 -14.53 -54.21
CA VAL A 502 -20.09 -13.89 -55.04
C VAL A 502 -18.73 -13.88 -54.36
N ASP A 503 -18.69 -13.80 -53.03
CA ASP A 503 -17.49 -13.90 -52.18
C ASP A 503 -17.03 -15.35 -51.93
N HIS A 504 -17.80 -16.35 -52.39
CA HIS A 504 -17.54 -17.78 -52.26
C HIS A 504 -17.51 -18.29 -50.81
N THR A 505 -18.18 -17.59 -49.88
CA THR A 505 -18.31 -17.98 -48.46
C THR A 505 -19.36 -19.06 -48.23
N GLY A 506 -20.36 -19.19 -49.12
CA GLY A 506 -21.41 -20.20 -49.01
C GLY A 506 -22.17 -20.42 -50.31
N SER A 507 -23.27 -21.18 -50.22
CA SER A 507 -24.20 -21.36 -51.34
C SER A 507 -25.62 -21.64 -50.86
N ILE A 508 -26.60 -21.11 -51.58
CA ILE A 508 -28.03 -21.31 -51.32
C ILE A 508 -28.57 -22.35 -52.30
N VAL A 509 -29.31 -23.32 -51.78
CA VAL A 509 -30.05 -24.32 -52.54
C VAL A 509 -31.50 -23.87 -52.63
N PHE A 510 -31.97 -23.60 -53.85
CA PHE A 510 -33.36 -23.35 -54.17
C PHE A 510 -34.03 -24.61 -54.72
N ASP A 511 -35.30 -24.80 -54.40
CA ASP A 511 -36.13 -25.86 -54.98
C ASP A 511 -37.51 -25.29 -55.33
N GLY A 512 -37.98 -25.56 -56.55
CA GLY A 512 -39.20 -24.98 -57.08
C GLY A 512 -40.45 -25.64 -56.52
N LEU A 513 -41.52 -24.86 -56.28
CA LEU A 513 -42.74 -25.35 -55.65
C LEU A 513 -43.99 -24.90 -56.40
N ILE A 514 -44.97 -25.81 -56.49
CA ILE A 514 -46.33 -25.51 -56.96
C ILE A 514 -47.36 -25.76 -55.87
N PHE A 515 -48.06 -24.70 -55.48
CA PHE A 515 -49.03 -24.70 -54.40
C PHE A 515 -50.42 -25.03 -54.94
N ASN A 516 -50.93 -26.21 -54.61
CA ASN A 516 -52.32 -26.59 -54.96
C ASN A 516 -53.37 -25.94 -54.02
N ALA A 517 -52.91 -25.41 -52.88
CA ALA A 517 -53.61 -24.59 -51.90
C ALA A 517 -52.57 -23.81 -51.10
N THR A 518 -52.98 -22.73 -50.42
CA THR A 518 -52.13 -21.99 -49.48
C THR A 518 -52.07 -22.74 -48.15
N PRO A 519 -50.86 -23.04 -47.62
CA PRO A 519 -50.69 -23.59 -46.28
C PRO A 519 -51.31 -22.70 -45.20
N ASP A 520 -51.63 -23.28 -44.04
CA ASP A 520 -52.06 -22.50 -42.87
C ASP A 520 -50.88 -21.66 -42.34
N ALA A 521 -51.18 -20.56 -41.63
CA ALA A 521 -50.16 -19.66 -41.07
C ALA A 521 -49.21 -20.39 -40.09
N ASP A 522 -49.72 -21.40 -39.38
CA ASP A 522 -49.02 -22.23 -38.40
C ASP A 522 -48.61 -23.61 -38.97
N ALA A 523 -48.50 -23.74 -40.30
CA ALA A 523 -48.11 -24.98 -40.95
C ALA A 523 -46.77 -25.54 -40.42
N GLU A 524 -46.69 -26.86 -40.25
CA GLU A 524 -45.44 -27.53 -39.88
C GLU A 524 -44.56 -27.70 -41.13
N LYS A 525 -43.21 -27.76 -40.97
CA LYS A 525 -42.27 -27.95 -42.08
C LYS A 525 -42.63 -29.16 -42.96
N GLY A 526 -43.22 -30.21 -42.36
CA GLY A 526 -43.68 -31.41 -43.06
C GLY A 526 -44.86 -31.21 -44.03
N ASP A 527 -45.68 -30.17 -43.82
CA ASP A 527 -46.86 -29.90 -44.67
C ASP A 527 -46.46 -29.47 -46.09
N PHE A 528 -45.23 -28.95 -46.25
CA PHE A 528 -44.72 -28.50 -47.54
C PHE A 528 -44.25 -29.64 -48.44
N THR A 529 -44.06 -30.85 -47.91
CA THR A 529 -43.62 -32.02 -48.69
C THR A 529 -44.56 -32.38 -49.83
N ALA A 530 -45.86 -32.07 -49.71
CA ALA A 530 -46.86 -32.32 -50.74
C ALA A 530 -46.69 -31.42 -51.98
N PHE A 531 -46.03 -30.27 -51.84
CA PHE A 531 -45.76 -29.31 -52.93
C PHE A 531 -44.41 -29.57 -53.62
N ASN A 532 -43.59 -30.47 -53.06
CA ASN A 532 -42.30 -30.93 -53.58
C ASN A 532 -42.39 -32.37 -54.12
N THR A 533 -43.43 -32.68 -54.92
CA THR A 533 -43.58 -34.02 -55.52
C THR A 533 -43.62 -33.97 -57.03
N ALA A 534 -42.76 -34.79 -57.64
CA ALA A 534 -42.67 -35.07 -59.07
C ALA A 534 -44.05 -35.12 -59.77
N PRO A 535 -44.15 -34.63 -61.03
CA PRO A 535 -45.38 -34.10 -61.61
C PRO A 535 -46.57 -35.02 -61.45
N LEU A 536 -47.73 -34.42 -61.14
CA LEU A 536 -49.05 -35.04 -61.25
C LEU A 536 -49.30 -35.55 -62.68
N GLY A 537 -48.77 -36.73 -63.00
CA GLY A 537 -49.13 -37.61 -64.11
C GLY A 537 -48.88 -37.12 -65.54
N GLY A 538 -47.74 -37.51 -66.12
CA GLY A 538 -47.59 -37.78 -67.57
C GLY A 538 -46.61 -36.89 -68.35
N GLN A 539 -45.98 -37.46 -69.39
CA GLN A 539 -44.95 -36.82 -70.21
C GLN A 539 -45.44 -35.56 -70.95
N THR A 540 -45.31 -34.42 -70.28
CA THR A 540 -44.88 -33.10 -70.79
C THR A 540 -44.46 -32.30 -69.55
N VAL A 541 -43.17 -31.96 -69.48
CA VAL A 541 -42.43 -31.09 -68.53
C VAL A 541 -43.25 -30.45 -67.39
N ALA A 542 -42.85 -30.71 -66.14
CA ALA A 542 -43.52 -30.32 -64.90
C ALA A 542 -43.63 -28.79 -64.74
N ALA A 543 -44.53 -28.35 -63.87
CA ALA A 543 -44.97 -26.95 -63.77
C ALA A 543 -44.36 -26.20 -62.57
N ASP A 544 -43.51 -26.87 -61.79
CA ASP A 544 -42.81 -26.42 -60.59
C ASP A 544 -41.32 -26.14 -60.81
N ASP A 545 -40.78 -26.41 -62.01
CA ASP A 545 -39.36 -26.24 -62.29
C ASP A 545 -38.88 -24.76 -62.21
N LEU A 546 -37.72 -24.53 -61.59
CA LEU A 546 -36.98 -23.27 -61.64
C LEU A 546 -36.28 -23.09 -62.98
N ASN A 547 -36.33 -21.88 -63.52
CA ASN A 547 -35.81 -21.58 -64.86
C ASN A 547 -34.73 -20.48 -64.80
N PRO A 548 -33.45 -20.82 -64.53
CA PRO A 548 -32.43 -19.84 -64.19
C PRO A 548 -31.79 -19.10 -65.39
N ASP A 549 -31.36 -17.87 -65.14
CA ASP A 549 -30.50 -17.07 -66.00
C ASP A 549 -29.42 -16.32 -65.20
N ALA A 550 -28.69 -15.39 -65.83
CA ALA A 550 -27.56 -14.69 -65.23
C ALA A 550 -27.92 -13.71 -64.09
N VAL A 551 -29.20 -13.45 -63.84
CA VAL A 551 -29.66 -12.48 -62.83
C VAL A 551 -30.68 -13.07 -61.85
N GLY A 552 -31.17 -14.30 -62.05
CA GLY A 552 -32.13 -14.95 -61.16
C GLY A 552 -32.84 -16.11 -61.83
N PHE A 553 -34.13 -16.32 -61.53
CA PHE A 553 -34.94 -17.35 -62.19
C PHE A 553 -36.33 -16.86 -62.61
N GLY A 554 -36.85 -17.52 -63.64
CA GLY A 554 -38.06 -17.16 -64.38
C GLY A 554 -37.83 -17.00 -65.89
N VAL A 555 -37.09 -17.89 -66.56
CA VAL A 555 -36.76 -17.79 -68.00
C VAL A 555 -36.88 -19.12 -68.77
N LYS A 556 -37.84 -19.22 -69.70
CA LYS A 556 -38.01 -20.41 -70.56
C LYS A 556 -37.57 -20.07 -71.98
N SER A 557 -36.48 -20.71 -72.42
CA SER A 557 -36.00 -20.64 -73.81
C SER A 557 -35.67 -19.23 -74.31
N GLY A 558 -35.07 -18.37 -73.47
CA GLY A 558 -34.68 -17.01 -73.84
C GLY A 558 -35.85 -16.02 -73.99
N GLN A 559 -37.05 -16.41 -73.55
CA GLN A 559 -38.18 -15.53 -73.26
C GLN A 559 -38.49 -15.64 -71.76
N ALA A 560 -38.92 -14.56 -71.11
CA ALA A 560 -39.26 -14.59 -69.69
C ALA A 560 -40.35 -15.66 -69.44
N SER A 561 -40.05 -16.62 -68.56
CA SER A 561 -41.00 -17.59 -68.02
C SER A 561 -41.36 -17.15 -66.62
N GLN A 562 -42.51 -16.54 -66.50
CA GLN A 562 -43.03 -16.04 -65.25
C GLN A 562 -43.22 -17.15 -64.19
N ILE A 563 -42.93 -16.80 -62.94
CA ILE A 563 -43.56 -17.41 -61.76
C ILE A 563 -45.01 -16.93 -61.75
N ASN A 564 -45.93 -17.88 -61.68
CA ASN A 564 -47.36 -17.67 -61.75
C ASN A 564 -48.00 -17.60 -60.37
N ASN A 565 -49.30 -17.34 -60.36
CA ASN A 565 -50.10 -17.47 -59.16
C ASN A 565 -49.98 -18.89 -58.57
N ASN A 566 -49.72 -18.97 -57.27
CA ASN A 566 -49.50 -20.21 -56.51
C ASN A 566 -48.26 -21.00 -56.95
N GLU A 567 -47.25 -20.34 -57.49
CA GLU A 567 -45.92 -20.90 -57.64
C GLU A 567 -44.98 -20.23 -56.64
N GLY A 568 -43.83 -20.86 -56.40
CA GLY A 568 -42.87 -20.37 -55.43
C GLY A 568 -41.63 -21.25 -55.34
N PHE A 569 -40.92 -21.15 -54.23
CA PHE A 569 -39.71 -21.91 -54.00
C PHE A 569 -39.45 -22.09 -52.51
N THR A 570 -38.66 -23.10 -52.16
CA THR A 570 -38.00 -23.21 -50.86
C THR A 570 -36.51 -22.94 -51.01
N PHE A 571 -35.87 -22.45 -49.95
CA PHE A 571 -34.43 -22.25 -49.93
C PHE A 571 -33.82 -22.55 -48.56
N HIS A 572 -32.57 -23.02 -48.59
CA HIS A 572 -31.71 -23.32 -47.43
C HIS A 572 -30.23 -23.21 -47.86
N THR A 573 -29.28 -23.17 -46.93
CA THR A 573 -27.86 -23.24 -47.26
C THR A 573 -27.45 -24.67 -47.62
N ALA A 574 -26.44 -24.83 -48.48
CA ALA A 574 -25.99 -26.17 -48.89
C ALA A 574 -25.25 -26.95 -47.79
N ASP A 575 -24.73 -26.26 -46.79
CA ASP A 575 -23.97 -26.80 -45.66
C ASP A 575 -24.80 -26.90 -44.37
N GLY A 576 -26.02 -26.35 -44.35
CA GLY A 576 -26.89 -26.33 -43.19
C GLY A 576 -26.55 -25.20 -42.19
N SER A 577 -25.80 -24.19 -42.62
CA SER A 577 -25.60 -22.95 -41.87
C SER A 577 -26.87 -22.11 -41.87
N ASP A 578 -27.08 -21.30 -40.83
CA ASP A 578 -28.28 -20.47 -40.74
C ASP A 578 -28.23 -19.24 -41.66
N ILE A 579 -29.42 -18.77 -42.03
CA ILE A 579 -29.66 -17.63 -42.93
C ILE A 579 -30.26 -16.48 -42.12
N ASN A 580 -29.64 -15.32 -42.16
CA ASN A 580 -30.19 -14.11 -41.52
C ASN A 580 -31.26 -13.46 -42.38
N ASN A 581 -31.02 -13.41 -43.69
CA ASN A 581 -31.99 -12.89 -44.66
C ASN A 581 -31.77 -13.40 -46.08
N LEU A 582 -32.81 -13.31 -46.89
CA LEU A 582 -32.75 -13.39 -48.35
C LEU A 582 -33.46 -12.18 -48.96
N THR A 583 -32.74 -11.38 -49.73
CA THR A 583 -33.29 -10.24 -50.46
C THR A 583 -33.27 -10.52 -51.95
N PHE A 584 -34.37 -10.22 -52.65
CA PHE A 584 -34.48 -10.34 -54.11
C PHE A 584 -35.37 -9.26 -54.71
N ALA A 585 -35.20 -8.99 -55.99
CA ALA A 585 -36.02 -8.07 -56.77
C ALA A 585 -37.09 -8.81 -57.58
N VAL A 586 -38.31 -8.27 -57.60
CA VAL A 586 -39.46 -8.78 -58.33
C VAL A 586 -39.81 -7.84 -59.48
N ALA A 587 -39.87 -8.38 -60.69
CA ALA A 587 -40.28 -7.65 -61.89
C ALA A 587 -41.63 -8.18 -62.41
N GLY A 588 -42.63 -7.30 -62.55
CA GLY A 588 -43.96 -7.67 -63.01
C GLY A 588 -44.02 -8.04 -64.50
N ILE A 589 -44.74 -9.12 -64.82
CA ILE A 589 -45.04 -9.58 -66.18
C ILE A 589 -46.55 -9.53 -66.39
N GLY A 590 -46.99 -8.92 -67.50
CA GLY A 590 -48.40 -8.69 -67.78
C GLY A 590 -48.90 -7.36 -67.20
N ASN A 591 -50.20 -7.24 -66.93
CA ASN A 591 -50.83 -5.98 -66.50
C ASN A 591 -50.98 -5.87 -64.97
N ILE A 592 -50.03 -6.40 -64.20
CA ILE A 592 -50.03 -6.37 -62.74
C ILE A 592 -49.29 -5.15 -62.19
N ASN A 593 -49.75 -4.67 -61.03
CA ASN A 593 -49.06 -3.60 -60.28
C ASN A 593 -48.77 -4.01 -58.83
N THR A 594 -49.44 -5.07 -58.37
CA THR A 594 -49.39 -5.55 -57.00
C THR A 594 -49.40 -7.07 -57.01
N ILE A 595 -48.63 -7.68 -56.11
CA ILE A 595 -48.66 -9.10 -55.76
C ILE A 595 -48.61 -9.22 -54.23
N SER A 596 -48.89 -10.41 -53.70
CA SER A 596 -48.50 -10.77 -52.34
C SER A 596 -47.45 -11.87 -52.36
N VAL A 597 -46.44 -11.75 -51.51
CA VAL A 597 -45.41 -12.77 -51.26
C VAL A 597 -45.63 -13.26 -49.85
N GLU A 598 -45.85 -14.56 -49.69
CA GLU A 598 -46.11 -15.18 -48.39
C GLU A 598 -44.96 -16.13 -48.06
N SER A 599 -44.44 -16.07 -46.83
CA SER A 599 -43.28 -16.84 -46.41
C SER A 599 -43.43 -17.49 -45.03
N TRP A 600 -42.85 -18.68 -44.88
CA TRP A 600 -42.73 -19.42 -43.62
C TRP A 600 -41.26 -19.74 -43.35
N LEU A 601 -40.75 -19.36 -42.19
CA LEU A 601 -39.35 -19.51 -41.78
C LEU A 601 -39.24 -20.56 -40.68
N TYR A 602 -38.28 -21.48 -40.79
CA TYR A 602 -38.08 -22.58 -39.84
C TYR A 602 -36.66 -22.64 -39.31
N ASP A 603 -36.52 -23.02 -38.05
CA ASP A 603 -35.23 -23.34 -37.44
C ASP A 603 -34.69 -24.70 -37.92
N ASP A 604 -33.48 -25.02 -37.49
CA ASP A 604 -32.74 -26.27 -37.71
C ASP A 604 -33.43 -27.50 -37.08
N PHE A 605 -34.27 -27.30 -36.06
CA PHE A 605 -35.14 -28.32 -35.48
C PHE A 605 -36.48 -28.50 -36.24
N GLY A 606 -36.78 -27.61 -37.18
CA GLY A 606 -38.01 -27.60 -37.97
C GLY A 606 -39.21 -26.92 -37.30
N ASN A 607 -38.99 -26.13 -36.24
CA ASN A 607 -40.02 -25.29 -35.64
C ASN A 607 -40.24 -24.02 -36.48
N LEU A 608 -41.49 -23.57 -36.57
CA LEU A 608 -41.82 -22.32 -37.25
C LEU A 608 -41.33 -21.14 -36.41
N ILE A 609 -40.45 -20.33 -36.98
CA ILE A 609 -39.93 -19.09 -36.39
C ILE A 609 -40.89 -17.93 -36.72
N ASP A 610 -41.25 -17.78 -38.00
CA ASP A 610 -42.08 -16.67 -38.46
C ASP A 610 -42.94 -17.03 -39.69
N HIS A 611 -44.06 -16.32 -39.84
CA HIS A 611 -44.96 -16.35 -41.00
C HIS A 611 -45.32 -14.92 -41.41
N ASN A 612 -44.95 -14.53 -42.62
CA ASN A 612 -45.15 -13.17 -43.11
C ASN A 612 -45.89 -13.13 -44.46
N ILE A 613 -46.66 -12.06 -44.67
CA ILE A 613 -47.35 -11.76 -45.94
C ILE A 613 -47.00 -10.33 -46.36
N ASP A 614 -46.12 -10.22 -47.35
CA ASP A 614 -45.69 -8.95 -47.91
C ASP A 614 -46.52 -8.55 -49.12
N THR A 615 -47.04 -7.32 -49.12
CA THR A 615 -47.71 -6.75 -50.30
C THR A 615 -46.74 -5.90 -51.11
N VAL A 616 -46.29 -6.41 -52.25
CA VAL A 616 -45.37 -5.72 -53.16
C VAL A 616 -46.18 -4.88 -54.13
N THR A 617 -45.94 -3.56 -54.19
CA THR A 617 -46.65 -2.62 -55.07
C THR A 617 -45.69 -1.91 -56.02
N GLY A 618 -46.20 -1.32 -57.12
CA GLY A 618 -45.37 -0.52 -58.02
C GLY A 618 -44.64 -1.32 -59.10
N LEU A 619 -45.06 -2.56 -59.36
CA LEU A 619 -44.45 -3.43 -60.39
C LEU A 619 -44.51 -2.85 -61.81
N ARG A 620 -45.37 -1.85 -62.08
CA ARG A 620 -45.42 -1.14 -63.38
C ARG A 620 -44.33 -0.09 -63.54
N SER A 621 -43.73 0.37 -62.45
CA SER A 621 -42.71 1.42 -62.43
C SER A 621 -41.28 0.90 -62.42
N GLY A 622 -41.07 -0.40 -62.19
CA GLY A 622 -39.76 -1.04 -62.15
C GLY A 622 -39.72 -2.26 -61.23
N ASN A 623 -38.55 -2.87 -61.09
CA ASN A 623 -38.32 -3.96 -60.15
C ASN A 623 -38.52 -3.47 -58.71
N GLN A 624 -39.11 -4.30 -57.86
CA GLN A 624 -39.36 -3.99 -56.44
C GLN A 624 -38.60 -4.98 -55.56
N THR A 625 -37.97 -4.51 -54.50
CA THR A 625 -37.23 -5.37 -53.57
C THR A 625 -38.18 -6.04 -52.59
N VAL A 626 -37.95 -7.32 -52.34
CA VAL A 626 -38.56 -8.15 -51.30
C VAL A 626 -37.44 -8.67 -50.42
N THR A 627 -37.65 -8.62 -49.10
CA THR A 627 -36.71 -9.13 -48.12
C THR A 627 -37.44 -10.14 -47.25
N ILE A 628 -36.90 -11.35 -47.20
CA ILE A 628 -37.33 -12.41 -46.29
C ILE A 628 -36.34 -12.42 -45.12
N ASN A 629 -36.83 -12.07 -43.93
CA ASN A 629 -36.09 -12.03 -42.67
C ASN A 629 -37.07 -12.26 -41.51
N ASP A 630 -36.55 -12.61 -40.35
CA ASP A 630 -37.30 -12.61 -39.09
C ASP A 630 -37.49 -11.15 -38.59
N ASP A 631 -38.71 -10.79 -38.16
CA ASP A 631 -39.05 -9.52 -37.49
C ASP A 631 -39.70 -9.87 -36.14
N PRO A 632 -39.26 -9.40 -34.94
CA PRO A 632 -38.24 -8.41 -34.59
C PRO A 632 -37.09 -9.00 -33.73
N GLY A 633 -36.78 -10.30 -33.88
CA GLY A 633 -35.86 -11.04 -33.01
C GLY A 633 -34.43 -11.20 -33.54
N GLY A 634 -34.22 -11.02 -34.85
CA GLY A 634 -32.92 -11.21 -35.48
C GLY A 634 -32.40 -12.65 -35.37
N GLN A 635 -33.29 -13.64 -35.19
CA GLN A 635 -32.89 -15.04 -35.21
C GLN A 635 -32.63 -15.46 -36.66
N ALA A 636 -31.53 -16.17 -36.87
CA ALA A 636 -31.26 -16.81 -38.14
C ALA A 636 -32.22 -18.00 -38.33
N PHE A 637 -32.48 -18.37 -39.58
CA PHE A 637 -33.36 -19.49 -39.93
C PHE A 637 -32.64 -20.47 -40.88
N ASP A 638 -32.96 -21.75 -40.78
CA ASP A 638 -32.34 -22.79 -41.61
C ASP A 638 -33.03 -22.91 -42.98
N THR A 639 -34.37 -22.90 -42.98
CA THR A 639 -35.16 -23.12 -44.20
C THR A 639 -36.31 -22.13 -44.29
N ALA A 640 -36.58 -21.61 -45.48
CA ALA A 640 -37.80 -20.84 -45.74
C ALA A 640 -38.55 -21.32 -46.98
N TYR A 641 -39.88 -21.17 -46.94
CA TYR A 641 -40.80 -21.46 -48.05
C TYR A 641 -41.45 -20.16 -48.49
N VAL A 642 -41.53 -19.92 -49.80
CA VAL A 642 -42.06 -18.68 -50.38
C VAL A 642 -43.13 -19.01 -51.41
N GLN A 643 -44.32 -18.42 -51.28
CA GLN A 643 -45.44 -18.52 -52.21
C GLN A 643 -45.79 -17.14 -52.82
N PHE A 644 -46.06 -17.12 -54.13
CA PHE A 644 -46.51 -15.90 -54.83
C PHE A 644 -48.01 -15.93 -55.12
N HIS A 645 -48.71 -14.88 -54.71
CA HIS A 645 -50.12 -14.63 -55.03
C HIS A 645 -50.24 -13.50 -56.06
N ILE A 646 -50.80 -13.83 -57.22
CA ILE A 646 -50.81 -12.96 -58.40
C ILE A 646 -52.20 -12.89 -59.01
N ASP A 647 -52.81 -11.70 -58.96
CA ASP A 647 -54.11 -11.45 -59.59
C ASP A 647 -54.00 -11.16 -61.10
N GLY A 648 -54.79 -11.88 -61.90
CA GLY A 648 -55.04 -11.55 -63.31
C GLY A 648 -54.57 -12.60 -64.32
N ALA A 649 -55.37 -12.80 -65.37
CA ALA A 649 -55.06 -13.78 -66.42
C ALA A 649 -53.78 -13.42 -67.19
N ASN A 650 -52.92 -14.41 -67.43
CA ASN A 650 -51.63 -14.26 -68.13
C ASN A 650 -50.69 -13.24 -67.47
N SER A 651 -50.69 -13.19 -66.15
CA SER A 651 -49.78 -12.34 -65.36
C SER A 651 -48.87 -13.20 -64.51
N GLY A 652 -47.71 -12.66 -64.15
CA GLY A 652 -46.75 -13.36 -63.30
C GLY A 652 -45.55 -12.48 -63.00
N VAL A 653 -44.49 -13.04 -62.40
CA VAL A 653 -43.29 -12.27 -62.04
C VAL A 653 -42.00 -12.95 -62.46
N ARG A 654 -40.94 -12.17 -62.60
CA ARG A 654 -39.56 -12.63 -62.69
C ARG A 654 -38.83 -12.22 -61.42
N ILE A 655 -38.04 -13.13 -60.85
CA ILE A 655 -37.25 -12.86 -59.65
C ILE A 655 -35.79 -12.71 -60.03
N LEU A 656 -35.16 -11.68 -59.49
CA LEU A 656 -33.88 -11.15 -59.91
C LEU A 656 -33.04 -10.70 -58.72
N ASP A 657 -31.75 -10.49 -58.96
CA ASP A 657 -30.86 -9.72 -58.09
C ASP A 657 -30.87 -10.23 -56.63
N PHE A 658 -30.68 -11.55 -56.46
CA PHE A 658 -30.63 -12.17 -55.14
C PHE A 658 -29.37 -11.78 -54.36
N SER A 659 -29.56 -11.57 -53.06
CA SER A 659 -28.49 -11.42 -52.07
C SER A 659 -28.95 -12.05 -50.77
N THR A 660 -28.00 -12.52 -49.97
CA THR A 660 -28.26 -13.19 -48.70
C THR A 660 -27.17 -12.81 -47.70
N SER A 661 -27.53 -12.72 -46.42
CA SER A 661 -26.57 -12.84 -45.34
C SER A 661 -26.68 -14.26 -44.78
N ILE A 662 -25.60 -15.02 -44.93
CA ILE A 662 -25.40 -16.31 -44.24
C ILE A 662 -24.62 -15.96 -42.97
N GLU A 663 -24.93 -16.60 -41.85
CA GLU A 663 -24.08 -16.47 -40.67
C GLU A 663 -22.68 -17.00 -41.00
N GLY A 664 -21.74 -16.09 -41.25
CA GLY A 664 -20.32 -16.43 -41.27
C GLY A 664 -19.82 -16.59 -39.84
N PRO A 665 -18.75 -17.36 -39.59
CA PRO A 665 -18.18 -17.43 -38.27
C PRO A 665 -17.71 -16.04 -37.84
N VAL A 666 -18.32 -15.48 -36.77
CA VAL A 666 -17.82 -14.26 -36.15
C VAL A 666 -16.55 -14.66 -35.40
N PRO A 667 -15.38 -14.04 -35.70
CA PRO A 667 -14.16 -14.41 -35.02
C PRO A 667 -14.27 -14.21 -33.51
N ASP A 668 -13.72 -15.15 -32.74
CA ASP A 668 -13.55 -14.99 -31.30
C ASP A 668 -12.84 -13.67 -31.00
N GLN A 669 -13.38 -12.93 -30.04
CA GLN A 669 -12.88 -11.63 -29.62
C GLN A 669 -12.37 -11.72 -28.17
N GLN A 670 -11.06 -11.50 -27.99
CA GLN A 670 -10.47 -11.35 -26.66
C GLN A 670 -10.55 -9.88 -26.22
N PHE A 671 -10.93 -9.68 -24.97
CA PHE A 671 -10.93 -8.39 -24.29
C PHE A 671 -10.01 -8.45 -23.08
N ASP A 672 -8.94 -7.66 -23.12
CA ASP A 672 -8.07 -7.41 -22.00
C ASP A 672 -8.38 -6.04 -21.39
N PHE A 673 -8.45 -6.00 -20.06
CA PHE A 673 -8.68 -4.81 -19.24
C PHE A 673 -7.64 -4.73 -18.13
N THR A 674 -7.24 -3.52 -17.75
CA THR A 674 -6.56 -3.26 -16.47
C THR A 674 -7.55 -2.62 -15.53
N LEU A 675 -7.77 -3.28 -14.40
CA LEU A 675 -8.53 -2.77 -13.28
C LEU A 675 -7.56 -2.23 -12.24
N GLU A 676 -7.91 -1.13 -11.60
CA GLU A 676 -7.15 -0.50 -10.54
C GLU A 676 -8.04 -0.37 -9.32
N ASN A 677 -7.62 -0.94 -8.19
CA ASN A 677 -8.21 -0.69 -6.88
C ASN A 677 -7.43 0.46 -6.26
N THR A 678 -8.08 1.60 -6.05
CA THR A 678 -7.52 2.71 -5.29
C THR A 678 -8.17 2.77 -3.92
N ASP A 679 -7.43 3.18 -2.92
CA ASP A 679 -7.97 3.62 -1.64
C ASP A 679 -8.28 5.13 -1.68
N LEU A 680 -8.58 5.74 -0.53
CA LEU A 680 -9.06 7.12 -0.46
C LEU A 680 -7.95 8.17 -0.48
N ASP A 681 -6.71 7.80 -0.13
CA ASP A 681 -5.58 8.72 -0.12
C ASP A 681 -4.69 8.64 -1.39
N GLY A 682 -4.93 7.62 -2.23
CA GLY A 682 -4.53 7.58 -3.64
C GLY A 682 -3.53 6.48 -3.99
N ASP A 683 -3.28 5.57 -3.06
CA ASP A 683 -2.55 4.34 -3.26
C ASP A 683 -3.35 3.39 -4.18
N ALA A 684 -2.63 2.53 -4.92
CA ALA A 684 -3.25 1.79 -6.01
C ALA A 684 -2.63 0.42 -6.27
N ALA A 685 -3.47 -0.59 -6.43
CA ALA A 685 -3.10 -1.92 -6.91
C ALA A 685 -3.85 -2.26 -8.19
N THR A 686 -3.12 -2.79 -9.18
CA THR A 686 -3.70 -3.13 -10.50
C THR A 686 -3.78 -4.62 -10.74
N GLN A 687 -4.84 -5.05 -11.42
CA GLN A 687 -5.02 -6.44 -11.86
C GLN A 687 -5.56 -6.50 -13.29
N THR A 688 -5.07 -7.46 -14.08
CA THR A 688 -5.57 -7.70 -15.44
C THR A 688 -6.77 -8.64 -15.43
N LEU A 689 -7.82 -8.26 -16.16
CA LEU A 689 -8.97 -9.09 -16.49
C LEU A 689 -8.95 -9.38 -18.00
N SER A 690 -8.96 -10.66 -18.38
CA SER A 690 -9.05 -11.08 -19.78
C SER A 690 -10.31 -11.92 -19.97
N ILE A 691 -11.21 -11.51 -20.87
CA ILE A 691 -12.45 -12.22 -21.20
C ILE A 691 -12.43 -12.63 -22.67
N LEU A 692 -12.77 -13.88 -22.97
CA LEU A 692 -12.92 -14.37 -24.34
C LEU A 692 -14.41 -14.43 -24.73
N ALA A 693 -14.82 -13.59 -25.67
CA ALA A 693 -16.11 -13.76 -26.35
C ALA A 693 -15.93 -14.73 -27.53
N SER A 694 -16.56 -15.91 -27.47
CA SER A 694 -16.33 -16.99 -28.43
C SER A 694 -17.61 -17.47 -29.09
N GLN A 695 -17.52 -17.81 -30.39
CA GLN A 695 -18.64 -18.40 -31.13
C GLN A 695 -18.85 -19.88 -30.79
N ASP A 696 -17.78 -20.58 -30.38
CA ASP A 696 -17.83 -21.99 -29.99
C ASP A 696 -18.49 -22.19 -28.60
N PHE A 697 -18.80 -21.09 -27.92
CA PHE A 697 -19.38 -21.07 -26.59
C PHE A 697 -20.91 -20.92 -26.63
N ILE A 698 -21.61 -22.03 -26.46
CA ILE A 698 -23.08 -22.10 -26.39
C ILE A 698 -23.46 -22.50 -24.96
N VAL A 699 -24.18 -21.62 -24.26
CA VAL A 699 -24.70 -21.85 -22.90
C VAL A 699 -26.04 -22.56 -22.94
#